data_AF-A0A180FB08-F1
#
_entry.id   AF-A0A180FB08-F1
#
_cell.length_a   1.000
_cell.length_b   1.000
_cell.length_c   1.000
_cell.angle_alpha   90.00
_cell.angle_beta   90.00
_cell.angle_gamma   90.00
#
_symmetry.space_group_name_H-M   'P 1'
#
loop_
_entity.id
_entity.type
_entity.pdbx_description
1 polymer ?
#
loop_
_entity_poly.entity_id
_entity_poly.type
_entity_poly.pdbx_seq_one_letter_code
_entity_poly.pdbx_strand_id
1 'polypeptide(L)'
;MRATLLLPLAILCFSLPGTAQDNIYVTEYSEDLVVNTGASWETSVSLNFALSKAKSGDTLRLAQGWYRTPSNGVAFPVTKSLTLVGGYKRGQSTQEEPSGDASTTILYGRRTADEKRANRRVMIIIGKENEPVRVTVNNLTMTGGNGDNDWPGFIDDARLENADGGGGLLNCFAVTVLRDVIIKDNMTSGNDRDVDDYTSYGGGIFNLKADLTITGNSIIKDNRAGSKGTRYGFGGGICNLNGTLTIDENTRIENNTASYLSSVSKSGSGYGGGIYSGGDAGTRLVVKSGTIIGNTALDNPFSSSLSGYGGGIANDRYARADIYAGTVIKNNTASNSLASGYGGGISNSNSGYLQVSGVFIESNIAMSNPSGSSASSGGGIYFEGLDLFSWTETAVIKSNIACSNSRIGENIYPEIAHTVEIPAGKEYTVSPRGAGAYAVKKGSTFHFSLTMEDEYKRVVPIVTASGGSLQAADIENDLTYPFSILPSGYLTIGINADHYTVTFAEPPQGVSFPTLQSGEDHVFVGKEYNLLLKTDDNIYVAPVVTANEDTVPMTGKTDEKTYRYLLTGTSNKTVRAKLYSRAVTFADLPATGVTLETYQAGVCHVPSDSLFAFTLTVDDEYKSITPVVTANGRTLSPIDSENQTVYRYALRETEDSVQIKFDFYTVTLPEPPQDIFLRSHRPGTYHVPESGTFDFKLTTDDKYKNMAPGVTVNGRVLLPSDRIDEKTCLYSLTKAAMETDHAVIEIADYHAVTLSALPEEISYPTPYSVGLNYVPSDRDLVLAFVPDERSAGAGLTVVVDNDTLGSVRLNNGVFTVIIPNTTKDISVTLLWSYRVTLMVSDYVETDIQPGEYVVPADSGFVFALLLHDEYRDYTPVVLANSYTLSTISAESKRRYTVTLPSVRENTELQIKVYLTDASFLPEKAVKIYSGAGSLVIESPAGEVPVTVCTLTGRIKAERAVTGTESIALPAGIYIVKAGTEIRKIAVNH
;
A
#
# COMPACT_ATOMS: atom_id res chain seq x y z
N MET A 1 -21.10 7.81 -22.50
CA MET A 1 -20.92 8.90 -23.49
C MET A 1 -20.05 9.99 -22.88
N ARG A 2 -18.72 9.77 -22.78
CA ARG A 2 -17.70 10.76 -22.35
C ARG A 2 -16.32 10.26 -22.79
N ALA A 3 -15.75 10.86 -23.82
CA ALA A 3 -14.34 10.71 -24.21
C ALA A 3 -13.98 11.87 -25.14
N THR A 4 -13.85 13.09 -24.59
CA THR A 4 -13.25 14.23 -25.30
C THR A 4 -12.94 15.35 -24.29
N LEU A 5 -11.70 15.41 -23.79
CA LEU A 5 -11.00 16.58 -23.22
C LEU A 5 -9.77 16.13 -22.42
N LEU A 6 -8.71 15.71 -23.12
CA LEU A 6 -7.38 15.48 -22.50
C LEU A 6 -6.23 16.00 -23.40
N LEU A 7 -6.49 17.00 -24.24
CA LEU A 7 -5.49 17.59 -25.13
C LEU A 7 -5.60 19.13 -25.10
N PRO A 8 -4.96 19.80 -24.12
CA PRO A 8 -4.10 20.92 -24.52
C PRO A 8 -2.77 21.07 -23.75
N LEU A 9 -2.44 20.19 -22.78
CA LEU A 9 -1.18 20.34 -22.03
C LEU A 9 0.07 19.89 -22.81
N ALA A 10 -0.09 18.98 -23.77
CA ALA A 10 1.03 18.48 -24.59
C ALA A 10 1.49 19.46 -25.70
N ILE A 11 0.73 20.53 -25.99
CA ILE A 11 1.04 21.45 -27.10
C ILE A 11 1.94 22.63 -26.67
N LEU A 12 2.17 22.84 -25.37
CA LEU A 12 3.10 23.87 -24.89
C LEU A 12 4.58 23.45 -24.82
N CYS A 13 4.89 22.18 -25.14
CA CYS A 13 6.28 21.66 -25.15
C CYS A 13 6.94 21.65 -26.55
N PHE A 14 6.27 22.09 -27.61
CA PHE A 14 6.88 22.15 -28.95
C PHE A 14 7.39 23.57 -29.25
N SER A 15 8.69 23.74 -29.01
CA SER A 15 9.54 24.76 -29.61
C SER A 15 9.29 24.86 -31.12
N LEU A 16 9.17 26.09 -31.64
CA LEU A 16 9.33 26.35 -33.07
C LEU A 16 10.67 25.76 -33.53
N PRO A 17 10.70 24.99 -34.63
CA PRO A 17 11.92 24.40 -35.15
C PRO A 17 12.78 25.48 -35.80
N GLY A 18 14.00 25.72 -35.31
CA GLY A 18 14.96 26.57 -36.04
C GLY A 18 16.21 27.04 -35.30
N THR A 19 16.20 27.11 -33.97
CA THR A 19 17.38 27.53 -33.19
C THR A 19 17.76 26.43 -32.20
N ALA A 20 18.99 25.95 -32.26
CA ALA A 20 19.53 25.06 -31.23
C ALA A 20 19.37 25.73 -29.86
N GLN A 21 18.73 25.04 -28.91
CA GLN A 21 18.58 25.50 -27.54
C GLN A 21 19.86 25.16 -26.79
N ASP A 22 20.62 26.18 -26.38
CA ASP A 22 21.83 25.97 -25.60
C ASP A 22 21.48 25.86 -24.11
N ASN A 23 22.24 25.03 -23.38
CA ASN A 23 22.20 24.99 -21.92
C ASN A 23 23.30 25.88 -21.36
N ILE A 24 22.94 26.84 -20.51
CA ILE A 24 23.89 27.73 -19.82
C ILE A 24 23.93 27.38 -18.35
N TYR A 25 25.10 27.01 -17.84
CA TYR A 25 25.32 26.56 -16.47
C TYR A 25 25.71 27.73 -15.57
N VAL A 26 24.98 27.89 -14.46
CA VAL A 26 25.01 29.09 -13.63
C VAL A 26 25.29 28.74 -12.17
N THR A 27 26.29 29.37 -11.54
CA THR A 27 26.64 29.18 -10.12
C THR A 27 26.67 30.52 -9.35
N GLU A 28 26.56 30.48 -8.02
CA GLU A 28 26.50 31.68 -7.17
C GLU A 28 27.80 32.52 -7.19
N TYR A 29 28.96 31.86 -7.29
CA TYR A 29 30.29 32.45 -7.05
C TYR A 29 31.20 32.47 -8.28
N SER A 30 30.67 32.26 -9.49
CA SER A 30 31.51 32.31 -10.69
C SER A 30 32.06 33.72 -10.90
N GLU A 31 33.38 33.83 -10.96
CA GLU A 31 34.01 35.01 -11.55
C GLU A 31 33.67 35.01 -13.04
N ASP A 32 33.08 36.11 -13.53
CA ASP A 32 32.74 36.30 -14.95
C ASP A 32 34.02 36.60 -15.77
N LEU A 33 35.01 35.69 -15.66
CA LEU A 33 36.24 35.72 -16.44
C LEU A 33 35.91 35.46 -17.91
N VAL A 34 36.67 36.08 -18.81
CA VAL A 34 36.50 35.98 -20.27
C VAL A 34 36.48 34.53 -20.79
N VAL A 35 37.07 33.59 -20.03
CA VAL A 35 37.14 32.16 -20.39
C VAL A 35 35.88 31.36 -20.02
N ASN A 36 35.02 31.85 -19.13
CA ASN A 36 33.83 31.14 -18.69
C ASN A 36 32.70 31.36 -19.70
N THR A 37 32.41 30.33 -20.50
CA THR A 37 31.40 30.37 -21.56
C THR A 37 29.99 30.00 -21.07
N GLY A 38 29.88 29.41 -19.88
CA GLY A 38 28.65 28.83 -19.38
C GLY A 38 28.28 27.50 -20.05
N ALA A 39 29.17 26.87 -20.81
CA ALA A 39 28.88 25.63 -21.55
C ALA A 39 28.86 24.34 -20.69
N SER A 40 29.48 24.38 -19.51
CA SER A 40 29.45 23.30 -18.51
C SER A 40 29.54 23.87 -17.07
N TRP A 41 29.43 23.01 -16.06
CA TRP A 41 29.61 23.41 -14.65
C TRP A 41 31.03 23.89 -14.32
N GLU A 42 32.04 23.44 -15.06
CA GLU A 42 33.45 23.86 -14.91
C GLU A 42 33.67 25.26 -15.47
N THR A 43 32.95 25.62 -16.53
CA THR A 43 32.98 26.96 -17.15
C THR A 43 31.75 27.78 -16.79
N SER A 44 31.11 27.51 -15.64
CA SER A 44 29.86 28.17 -15.24
C SER A 44 30.02 29.68 -15.09
N VAL A 45 28.94 30.43 -15.26
CA VAL A 45 28.92 31.91 -15.25
C VAL A 45 27.91 32.44 -14.24
N SER A 46 27.96 33.75 -13.94
CA SER A 46 27.01 34.35 -13.02
C SER A 46 25.63 34.45 -13.66
N LEU A 47 24.58 34.55 -12.85
CA LEU A 47 23.22 34.67 -13.39
C LEU A 47 23.03 35.91 -14.28
N ASN A 48 23.62 37.04 -13.90
CA ASN A 48 23.54 38.26 -14.71
C ASN A 48 24.28 38.11 -16.04
N PHE A 49 25.46 37.50 -16.01
CA PHE A 49 26.21 37.23 -17.23
C PHE A 49 25.44 36.28 -18.15
N ALA A 50 24.90 35.18 -17.59
CA ALA A 50 24.06 34.24 -18.31
C ALA A 50 22.86 34.92 -18.99
N LEU A 51 22.10 35.74 -18.25
CA LEU A 51 20.95 36.48 -18.80
C LEU A 51 21.35 37.45 -19.93
N SER A 52 22.51 38.10 -19.81
CA SER A 52 23.02 38.99 -20.86
C SER A 52 23.40 38.24 -22.15
N LYS A 53 23.94 37.01 -22.02
CA LYS A 53 24.47 36.20 -23.13
C LYS A 53 23.46 35.26 -23.77
N ALA A 54 22.48 34.80 -23.01
CA ALA A 54 21.47 33.86 -23.47
C ALA A 54 20.75 34.37 -24.73
N LYS A 55 20.39 33.47 -25.62
CA LYS A 55 19.54 33.70 -26.78
C LYS A 55 18.12 33.23 -26.46
N SER A 56 17.14 33.74 -27.20
CA SER A 56 15.77 33.24 -27.07
C SER A 56 15.72 31.75 -27.37
N GLY A 57 15.15 30.96 -26.46
CA GLY A 57 15.08 29.50 -26.50
C GLY A 57 16.04 28.78 -25.56
N ASP A 58 17.06 29.47 -25.03
CA ASP A 58 18.06 28.86 -24.15
C ASP A 58 17.50 28.46 -22.78
N THR A 59 18.16 27.47 -22.16
CA THR A 59 17.87 27.02 -20.80
C THR A 59 19.03 27.37 -19.86
N LEU A 60 18.74 28.13 -18.81
CA LEU A 60 19.66 28.44 -17.73
C LEU A 60 19.47 27.42 -16.61
N ARG A 61 20.53 26.66 -16.32
CA ARG A 61 20.58 25.65 -15.26
C ARG A 61 21.30 26.23 -14.05
N LEU A 62 20.55 26.53 -13.01
CA LEU A 62 21.05 27.17 -11.80
C LEU A 62 21.40 26.11 -10.77
N ALA A 63 22.65 26.13 -10.32
CA ALA A 63 23.07 25.33 -9.19
C ALA A 63 22.32 25.73 -7.91
N GLN A 64 22.35 24.84 -6.92
CA GLN A 64 21.95 25.15 -5.55
C GLN A 64 22.85 26.27 -5.01
N GLY A 65 22.25 27.28 -4.35
CA GLY A 65 22.96 28.46 -3.89
C GLY A 65 22.08 29.71 -3.69
N TRP A 66 22.70 30.79 -3.23
CA TRP A 66 22.06 32.06 -2.89
C TRP A 66 22.48 33.19 -3.85
N TYR A 67 21.72 33.38 -4.91
CA TYR A 67 21.98 34.38 -5.95
C TYR A 67 21.46 35.74 -5.52
N ARG A 68 22.36 36.65 -5.15
CA ARG A 68 22.02 38.01 -4.71
C ARG A 68 22.02 38.99 -5.88
N THR A 69 21.07 39.92 -5.89
CA THR A 69 21.13 41.04 -6.84
C THR A 69 22.41 41.86 -6.61
N PRO A 70 23.10 42.32 -7.67
CA PRO A 70 24.41 42.97 -7.53
C PRO A 70 24.35 44.28 -6.73
N SER A 71 25.50 44.74 -6.24
CA SER A 71 25.65 45.97 -5.44
C SER A 71 25.08 47.23 -6.09
N ASN A 72 25.03 47.28 -7.42
CA ASN A 72 24.40 48.36 -8.18
C ASN A 72 22.86 48.36 -8.11
N GLY A 73 22.26 47.39 -7.40
CA GLY A 73 20.84 47.21 -7.21
C GLY A 73 20.12 47.12 -8.54
N VAL A 74 20.43 46.09 -9.33
CA VAL A 74 19.66 45.75 -10.54
C VAL A 74 19.02 44.39 -10.28
N ALA A 75 17.69 44.32 -10.38
CA ALA A 75 16.95 43.06 -10.36
C ALA A 75 17.40 42.16 -11.53
N PHE A 76 17.25 40.85 -11.44
CA PHE A 76 17.62 39.94 -12.53
C PHE A 76 16.71 40.15 -13.75
N PRO A 77 17.20 40.72 -14.88
CA PRO A 77 16.34 41.06 -16.00
C PRO A 77 16.27 39.91 -17.01
N VAL A 78 15.04 39.52 -17.36
CA VAL A 78 14.73 38.50 -18.36
C VAL A 78 13.95 39.19 -19.49
N THR A 79 14.68 39.55 -20.55
CA THR A 79 14.15 40.28 -21.72
C THR A 79 14.08 39.43 -22.99
N LYS A 80 14.28 38.11 -22.85
CA LYS A 80 14.28 37.13 -23.93
C LYS A 80 13.43 35.93 -23.50
N SER A 81 12.95 35.16 -24.48
CA SER A 81 12.22 33.92 -24.19
C SER A 81 13.19 32.86 -23.65
N LEU A 82 13.10 32.49 -22.37
CA LEU A 82 14.10 31.64 -21.69
C LEU A 82 13.43 30.61 -20.78
N THR A 83 14.15 29.53 -20.47
CA THR A 83 13.80 28.61 -19.38
C THR A 83 14.84 28.73 -18.27
N LEU A 84 14.42 28.97 -17.02
CA LEU A 84 15.27 29.02 -15.84
C LEU A 84 14.89 27.86 -14.92
N VAL A 85 15.85 26.99 -14.58
CA VAL A 85 15.62 25.82 -13.73
C VAL A 85 16.62 25.78 -12.58
N GLY A 86 16.13 25.83 -11.34
CA GLY A 86 16.94 25.68 -10.13
C GLY A 86 17.03 24.24 -9.61
N GLY A 87 17.85 24.04 -8.58
CA GLY A 87 17.98 22.78 -7.85
C GLY A 87 19.12 21.87 -8.28
N TYR A 88 19.96 22.28 -9.24
CA TYR A 88 21.07 21.44 -9.72
C TYR A 88 22.24 21.38 -8.73
N LYS A 89 22.85 20.21 -8.56
CA LYS A 89 24.14 20.13 -7.85
C LYS A 89 25.28 20.53 -8.79
N ARG A 90 26.31 21.16 -8.24
CA ARG A 90 27.53 21.44 -9.02
C ARG A 90 28.18 20.11 -9.42
N GLY A 91 28.54 19.97 -10.71
CA GLY A 91 29.10 18.74 -11.25
C GLY A 91 28.07 17.65 -11.56
N GLN A 92 26.77 17.96 -11.42
CA GLN A 92 25.71 17.06 -11.84
C GLN A 92 25.75 16.85 -13.37
N SER A 93 25.47 15.63 -13.85
CA SER A 93 25.50 15.36 -15.29
C SER A 93 24.57 16.31 -16.06
N THR A 94 24.97 16.70 -17.27
CA THR A 94 24.23 17.61 -18.15
C THR A 94 22.89 17.03 -18.63
N GLN A 95 22.65 15.74 -18.44
CA GLN A 95 21.39 15.08 -18.78
C GLN A 95 20.47 14.81 -17.58
N GLU A 96 20.93 15.03 -16.36
CA GLU A 96 20.12 14.77 -15.17
C GLU A 96 19.14 15.91 -14.88
N GLU A 97 17.97 15.54 -14.33
CA GLU A 97 16.99 16.46 -13.76
C GLU A 97 17.51 17.09 -12.44
N PRO A 98 17.03 18.27 -12.04
CA PRO A 98 17.46 18.91 -10.78
C PRO A 98 17.16 18.00 -9.58
N SER A 99 18.15 17.85 -8.70
CA SER A 99 18.06 16.94 -7.54
C SER A 99 17.64 17.63 -6.23
N GLY A 100 17.67 18.96 -6.18
CA GLY A 100 17.16 19.77 -5.07
C GLY A 100 15.76 20.29 -5.33
N ASP A 101 15.04 20.67 -4.27
CA ASP A 101 13.75 21.34 -4.38
C ASP A 101 13.90 22.87 -4.54
N ALA A 102 12.76 23.56 -4.66
CA ALA A 102 12.69 25.00 -4.86
C ALA A 102 13.40 25.83 -3.78
N SER A 103 13.61 25.28 -2.58
CA SER A 103 14.30 25.96 -1.48
C SER A 103 15.82 25.95 -1.61
N THR A 104 16.37 25.14 -2.51
CA THR A 104 17.83 24.95 -2.65
C THR A 104 18.49 25.94 -3.60
N THR A 105 17.74 26.55 -4.52
CA THR A 105 18.19 27.67 -5.37
C THR A 105 17.39 28.92 -5.03
N ILE A 106 18.04 29.91 -4.44
CA ILE A 106 17.39 31.11 -3.90
C ILE A 106 17.89 32.34 -4.65
N LEU A 107 16.96 33.06 -5.28
CA LEU A 107 17.17 34.39 -5.81
C LEU A 107 16.77 35.41 -4.74
N TYR A 108 17.71 36.24 -4.33
CA TYR A 108 17.58 37.15 -3.21
C TYR A 108 17.67 38.61 -3.66
N GLY A 109 16.58 39.35 -3.45
CA GLY A 109 16.48 40.79 -3.74
C GLY A 109 17.04 41.67 -2.62
N ARG A 110 16.58 42.92 -2.52
CA ARG A 110 16.99 43.85 -1.45
C ARG A 110 15.78 44.49 -0.80
N ARG A 111 15.60 44.20 0.49
CA ARG A 111 14.46 44.71 1.25
C ARG A 111 14.60 46.20 1.61
N THR A 112 15.80 46.62 2.01
CA THR A 112 16.13 48.00 2.39
C THR A 112 16.66 48.78 1.21
N ALA A 113 16.16 50.00 1.01
CA ALA A 113 16.75 50.93 0.05
C ALA A 113 18.16 51.34 0.47
N ASP A 114 19.10 51.31 -0.47
CA ASP A 114 20.32 52.10 -0.34
C ASP A 114 20.01 53.58 -0.61
N GLU A 115 20.94 54.47 -0.25
CA GLU A 115 20.80 55.92 -0.44
C GLU A 115 20.56 56.33 -1.92
N LYS A 116 20.77 55.41 -2.87
CA LYS A 116 20.79 55.64 -4.32
C LYS A 116 19.52 55.21 -5.06
N ARG A 117 18.49 54.70 -4.36
CA ARG A 117 17.22 54.24 -4.96
C ARG A 117 17.40 53.14 -6.02
N ALA A 118 18.41 52.29 -5.89
CA ALA A 118 18.65 51.22 -6.86
C ALA A 118 17.52 50.17 -6.82
N ASN A 119 17.29 49.46 -7.94
CA ASN A 119 16.28 48.40 -8.07
C ASN A 119 16.46 47.35 -6.98
N ARG A 120 15.35 47.05 -6.31
CA ARG A 120 15.27 46.32 -5.06
C ARG A 120 14.52 44.99 -5.22
N ARG A 121 13.83 44.80 -6.35
CA ARG A 121 13.10 43.59 -6.74
C ARG A 121 14.05 42.41 -6.96
N VAL A 122 13.52 41.19 -6.89
CA VAL A 122 14.31 39.98 -7.22
C VAL A 122 14.48 39.85 -8.75
N MET A 123 13.38 39.79 -9.49
CA MET A 123 13.38 39.49 -10.93
C MET A 123 12.41 40.38 -11.72
N ILE A 124 12.78 40.71 -12.96
CA ILE A 124 11.94 41.40 -13.94
C ILE A 124 11.87 40.54 -15.19
N ILE A 125 10.67 40.07 -15.56
CA ILE A 125 10.39 39.45 -16.85
C ILE A 125 9.62 40.46 -17.68
N ILE A 126 10.20 40.87 -18.81
CA ILE A 126 9.59 41.92 -19.63
C ILE A 126 9.85 41.74 -21.13
N GLY A 127 8.77 41.74 -21.91
CA GLY A 127 8.79 41.80 -23.37
C GLY A 127 8.24 43.12 -23.90
N LYS A 128 7.77 43.12 -25.14
CA LYS A 128 7.06 44.25 -25.76
C LYS A 128 5.59 43.91 -25.93
N GLU A 129 4.72 44.93 -25.93
CA GLU A 129 3.27 44.75 -26.10
C GLU A 129 2.91 43.92 -27.35
N ASN A 130 3.65 44.12 -28.45
CA ASN A 130 3.45 43.38 -29.71
C ASN A 130 4.42 42.20 -29.90
N GLU A 131 5.34 41.98 -28.96
CA GLU A 131 6.37 40.93 -29.04
C GLU A 131 6.65 40.39 -27.63
N PRO A 132 5.70 39.62 -27.05
CA PRO A 132 5.86 39.13 -25.70
C PRO A 132 6.94 38.05 -25.62
N VAL A 133 7.74 38.10 -24.56
CA VAL A 133 8.71 37.04 -24.27
C VAL A 133 8.02 35.86 -23.61
N ARG A 134 8.50 34.65 -23.88
CA ARG A 134 7.97 33.41 -23.30
C ARG A 134 8.96 32.85 -22.28
N VAL A 135 8.59 32.85 -21.01
CA VAL A 135 9.52 32.49 -19.92
C VAL A 135 8.97 31.36 -19.08
N THR A 136 9.79 30.35 -18.81
CA THR A 136 9.49 29.34 -17.79
C THR A 136 10.47 29.48 -16.63
N VAL A 137 9.96 29.58 -15.41
CA VAL A 137 10.77 29.54 -14.19
C VAL A 137 10.35 28.33 -13.38
N ASN A 138 11.31 27.46 -13.09
CA ASN A 138 11.07 26.19 -12.45
C ASN A 138 12.00 25.97 -11.24
N ASN A 139 11.44 25.44 -10.15
CA ASN A 139 12.19 24.87 -9.03
C ASN A 139 13.19 25.84 -8.36
N LEU A 140 12.73 27.04 -8.00
CA LEU A 140 13.54 28.03 -7.26
C LEU A 140 12.71 28.93 -6.34
N THR A 141 13.40 29.64 -5.46
CA THR A 141 12.80 30.60 -4.53
C THR A 141 13.14 32.05 -4.91
N MET A 142 12.19 32.97 -4.84
CA MET A 142 12.41 34.42 -4.92
C MET A 142 12.03 35.09 -3.59
N THR A 143 12.98 35.78 -2.96
CA THR A 143 12.74 36.34 -1.62
C THR A 143 13.50 37.63 -1.32
N GLY A 144 13.01 38.37 -0.32
CA GLY A 144 13.66 39.56 0.22
C GLY A 144 13.68 40.76 -0.72
N GLY A 145 12.90 40.74 -1.81
CA GLY A 145 12.82 41.84 -2.75
C GLY A 145 11.82 42.92 -2.36
N ASN A 146 12.05 44.12 -2.87
CA ASN A 146 11.18 45.27 -2.67
C ASN A 146 10.90 45.98 -4.01
N GLY A 147 9.65 46.04 -4.45
CA GLY A 147 9.30 46.59 -5.77
C GLY A 147 9.11 48.12 -5.79
N ASP A 148 9.29 48.80 -4.66
CA ASP A 148 9.09 50.25 -4.54
C ASP A 148 10.11 51.05 -5.35
N ASN A 149 9.63 52.05 -6.09
CA ASN A 149 10.42 52.94 -6.96
C ASN A 149 11.41 52.18 -7.86
N ASP A 150 11.13 50.91 -8.14
CA ASP A 150 11.93 50.02 -8.98
C ASP A 150 11.34 50.07 -10.38
N TRP A 151 11.54 51.24 -11.01
CA TRP A 151 11.24 51.45 -12.42
C TRP A 151 12.36 50.82 -13.23
N PRO A 152 12.08 49.74 -13.98
CA PRO A 152 12.95 49.40 -15.10
C PRO A 152 12.92 50.59 -16.06
N GLY A 153 13.90 51.49 -15.94
CA GLY A 153 14.02 52.64 -16.83
C GLY A 153 14.01 52.16 -18.26
N PHE A 154 13.15 52.78 -19.10
CA PHE A 154 12.94 52.54 -20.53
C PHE A 154 13.47 51.20 -21.04
N ILE A 155 12.61 50.20 -21.15
CA ILE A 155 12.93 48.99 -21.91
C ILE A 155 12.25 49.16 -23.27
N ASP A 156 13.05 49.44 -24.30
CA ASP A 156 12.66 49.62 -25.71
C ASP A 156 11.51 50.63 -25.94
N ASP A 157 11.75 51.90 -25.60
CA ASP A 157 10.89 53.08 -25.89
C ASP A 157 9.50 53.13 -25.22
N ALA A 158 9.08 52.10 -24.49
CA ALA A 158 7.82 52.10 -23.74
C ALA A 158 8.04 52.56 -22.28
N ARG A 159 7.52 53.74 -21.91
CA ARG A 159 7.40 54.14 -20.51
C ARG A 159 6.20 53.43 -19.89
N LEU A 160 6.46 52.47 -19.00
CA LEU A 160 5.41 51.85 -18.20
C LEU A 160 5.08 52.76 -17.01
N GLU A 161 4.00 53.53 -17.12
CA GLU A 161 3.39 54.18 -15.96
C GLU A 161 2.91 53.09 -14.99
N ASN A 162 3.27 53.20 -13.71
CA ASN A 162 2.88 52.29 -12.62
C ASN A 162 3.59 50.93 -12.54
N ALA A 163 4.84 50.79 -13.01
CA ALA A 163 5.63 49.55 -12.85
C ALA A 163 6.21 49.34 -11.42
N ASP A 164 5.80 50.14 -10.42
CA ASP A 164 6.27 50.11 -9.03
C ASP A 164 5.61 48.99 -8.21
N GLY A 165 5.72 47.75 -8.69
CA GLY A 165 5.07 46.59 -8.09
C GLY A 165 5.87 45.29 -8.13
N GLY A 166 5.43 44.28 -7.40
CA GLY A 166 5.98 42.91 -7.45
C GLY A 166 7.37 42.83 -6.85
N GLY A 167 7.51 42.81 -5.52
CA GLY A 167 8.82 42.76 -4.87
C GLY A 167 9.63 41.52 -5.19
N GLY A 168 8.97 40.38 -5.39
CA GLY A 168 9.58 39.18 -5.94
C GLY A 168 9.74 39.31 -7.45
N LEU A 169 8.62 39.41 -8.16
CA LEU A 169 8.57 39.35 -9.62
C LEU A 169 7.69 40.45 -10.22
N LEU A 170 8.23 41.16 -11.20
CA LEU A 170 7.46 41.94 -12.17
C LEU A 170 7.39 41.12 -13.46
N ASN A 171 6.17 40.77 -13.88
CA ASN A 171 5.91 40.08 -15.15
C ASN A 171 5.11 41.03 -16.05
N CYS A 172 5.72 41.49 -17.15
CA CYS A 172 5.09 42.48 -18.01
C CYS A 172 5.27 42.16 -19.50
N PHE A 173 4.22 42.25 -20.30
CA PHE A 173 4.27 41.90 -21.73
C PHE A 173 4.98 40.56 -21.99
N ALA A 174 4.58 39.53 -21.24
CA ALA A 174 5.22 38.24 -21.26
C ALA A 174 4.18 37.12 -21.12
N VAL A 175 4.54 35.94 -21.59
CA VAL A 175 3.83 34.68 -21.35
C VAL A 175 4.71 33.85 -20.44
N THR A 176 4.37 33.80 -19.17
CA THR A 176 5.22 33.25 -18.12
C THR A 176 4.57 32.05 -17.44
N VAL A 177 5.35 30.98 -17.26
CA VAL A 177 4.98 29.81 -16.47
C VAL A 177 5.89 29.74 -15.25
N LEU A 178 5.29 29.74 -14.07
CA LEU A 178 5.95 29.47 -12.80
C LEU A 178 5.55 28.07 -12.33
N ARG A 179 6.53 27.17 -12.20
CA ARG A 179 6.31 25.79 -11.78
C ARG A 179 7.21 25.43 -10.60
N ASP A 180 6.63 24.85 -9.56
CA ASP A 180 7.37 24.46 -8.35
C ASP A 180 8.24 25.62 -7.81
N VAL A 181 7.71 26.85 -7.77
CA VAL A 181 8.44 28.03 -7.27
C VAL A 181 7.97 28.47 -5.90
N ILE A 182 8.84 29.09 -5.11
CA ILE A 182 8.47 29.73 -3.85
C ILE A 182 8.71 31.24 -3.97
N ILE A 183 7.68 32.06 -3.80
CA ILE A 183 7.80 33.53 -3.78
C ILE A 183 7.38 34.01 -2.40
N LYS A 184 8.34 34.45 -1.59
CA LYS A 184 8.09 34.77 -0.19
C LYS A 184 8.86 35.94 0.39
N ASP A 185 8.33 36.53 1.46
CA ASP A 185 8.97 37.61 2.23
C ASP A 185 9.34 38.83 1.36
N ASN A 186 8.58 39.07 0.29
CA ASN A 186 8.76 40.21 -0.59
C ASN A 186 7.77 41.32 -0.26
N MET A 187 8.09 42.54 -0.64
CA MET A 187 7.21 43.67 -0.39
C MET A 187 7.19 44.72 -1.49
N THR A 188 6.21 45.61 -1.44
CA THR A 188 6.24 46.90 -2.16
C THR A 188 6.02 47.99 -1.13
N SER A 189 7.11 48.68 -0.77
CA SER A 189 7.12 49.60 0.37
C SER A 189 7.78 50.94 0.03
N GLY A 190 7.00 52.03 -0.01
CA GLY A 190 7.53 53.40 -0.08
C GLY A 190 8.50 53.69 1.07
N ASN A 191 9.68 54.23 0.75
CA ASN A 191 10.51 54.85 1.78
C ASN A 191 9.75 56.03 2.42
N ASP A 192 9.99 56.29 3.71
CA ASP A 192 9.38 57.27 4.65
C ASP A 192 9.31 58.76 4.19
N ARG A 193 9.40 59.07 2.89
CA ARG A 193 9.34 60.44 2.36
C ARG A 193 7.90 60.82 2.02
N ASP A 194 7.50 62.00 2.51
CA ASP A 194 6.19 62.68 2.45
C ASP A 194 5.56 62.88 1.05
N VAL A 195 5.42 61.84 0.23
CA VAL A 195 4.64 61.92 -1.01
C VAL A 195 3.35 61.13 -0.84
N ASP A 196 2.24 61.87 -0.78
CA ASP A 196 0.96 61.46 -0.20
C ASP A 196 0.08 60.51 -1.05
N ASP A 197 0.57 59.91 -2.14
CA ASP A 197 -0.33 59.21 -3.10
C ASP A 197 0.21 57.89 -3.69
N TYR A 198 1.18 57.22 -3.05
CA TYR A 198 1.71 55.98 -3.61
C TYR A 198 0.75 54.79 -3.48
N THR A 199 0.55 54.09 -4.59
CA THR A 199 -0.18 52.81 -4.67
C THR A 199 0.82 51.66 -4.75
N SER A 200 0.57 50.58 -4.01
CA SER A 200 1.39 49.38 -4.03
C SER A 200 0.69 48.24 -4.77
N TYR A 201 1.38 47.64 -5.74
CA TYR A 201 0.87 46.54 -6.55
C TYR A 201 1.70 45.29 -6.31
N GLY A 202 1.11 44.21 -5.81
CA GLY A 202 1.78 42.92 -5.73
C GLY A 202 2.94 42.93 -4.73
N GLY A 203 2.77 42.39 -3.53
CA GLY A 203 3.92 42.20 -2.63
C GLY A 203 4.91 41.18 -3.20
N GLY A 204 4.37 40.05 -3.65
CA GLY A 204 5.13 38.97 -4.29
C GLY A 204 5.29 39.18 -5.78
N ILE A 205 4.16 39.20 -6.51
CA ILE A 205 4.13 39.24 -7.96
C ILE A 205 3.26 40.40 -8.44
N PHE A 206 3.75 41.13 -9.44
CA PHE A 206 2.95 42.05 -10.22
C PHE A 206 2.92 41.61 -11.68
N ASN A 207 1.77 41.13 -12.13
CA ASN A 207 1.49 40.72 -13.49
C ASN A 207 0.77 41.87 -14.22
N LEU A 208 1.47 42.54 -15.13
CA LEU A 208 0.98 43.74 -15.81
C LEU A 208 0.94 43.51 -17.32
N LYS A 209 -0.25 43.51 -17.94
CA LYS A 209 -0.39 43.27 -19.38
C LYS A 209 0.35 42.02 -19.87
N ALA A 210 0.26 40.95 -19.10
CA ALA A 210 0.98 39.71 -19.31
C ALA A 210 0.10 38.50 -18.99
N ASP A 211 0.47 37.35 -19.54
CA ASP A 211 -0.13 36.07 -19.22
C ASP A 211 0.79 35.34 -18.24
N LEU A 212 0.26 35.00 -17.07
CA LEU A 212 0.97 34.30 -16.01
C LEU A 212 0.23 33.03 -15.64
N THR A 213 0.92 31.90 -15.73
CA THR A 213 0.43 30.61 -15.21
C THR A 213 1.30 30.18 -14.03
N ILE A 214 0.66 29.82 -12.92
CA ILE A 214 1.33 29.28 -11.73
C ILE A 214 0.79 27.86 -11.50
N THR A 215 1.71 26.88 -11.44
CA THR A 215 1.38 25.46 -11.38
C THR A 215 2.39 24.66 -10.54
N GLY A 216 2.23 23.34 -10.46
CA GLY A 216 3.03 22.45 -9.62
C GLY A 216 2.72 22.65 -8.14
N ASN A 217 3.77 22.56 -7.33
CA ASN A 217 3.73 22.78 -5.89
C ASN A 217 4.17 24.22 -5.54
N SER A 218 3.81 25.19 -6.38
CA SER A 218 4.23 26.58 -6.19
C SER A 218 3.59 27.22 -4.95
N ILE A 219 4.34 28.05 -4.24
CA ILE A 219 3.91 28.71 -2.99
C ILE A 219 4.19 30.20 -3.05
N ILE A 220 3.16 31.02 -2.85
CA ILE A 220 3.26 32.48 -2.80
C ILE A 220 2.82 32.91 -1.41
N LYS A 221 3.77 33.29 -0.55
CA LYS A 221 3.47 33.49 0.87
C LYS A 221 4.21 34.60 1.57
N ASP A 222 3.63 35.10 2.65
CA ASP A 222 4.26 36.09 3.53
C ASP A 222 4.73 37.35 2.78
N ASN A 223 4.07 37.65 1.64
CA ASN A 223 4.37 38.82 0.84
C ASN A 223 3.43 39.97 1.20
N ARG A 224 3.89 41.19 0.92
CA ARG A 224 3.16 42.38 1.36
C ARG A 224 3.12 43.52 0.35
N ALA A 225 1.92 43.88 -0.10
CA ALA A 225 1.69 45.15 -0.78
C ALA A 225 1.42 46.23 0.28
N GLY A 226 2.08 47.39 0.20
CA GLY A 226 1.82 48.52 1.10
C GLY A 226 2.72 48.58 2.34
N SER A 227 3.29 49.77 2.54
CA SER A 227 4.00 50.18 3.75
C SER A 227 3.62 51.60 4.15
N LYS A 228 4.27 52.12 5.20
CA LYS A 228 4.04 53.47 5.71
C LYS A 228 3.79 54.49 4.59
N GLY A 229 2.60 55.09 4.59
CA GLY A 229 2.25 56.19 3.69
C GLY A 229 1.55 55.81 2.37
N THR A 230 1.34 54.54 2.03
CA THR A 230 0.64 54.15 0.78
C THR A 230 -0.87 54.31 0.88
N ARG A 231 -1.50 54.83 -0.17
CA ARG A 231 -2.95 55.05 -0.27
C ARG A 231 -3.74 53.81 -0.64
N TYR A 232 -3.17 52.87 -1.39
CA TYR A 232 -3.87 51.63 -1.70
C TYR A 232 -2.86 50.51 -1.83
N GLY A 233 -3.28 49.31 -1.43
CA GLY A 233 -2.48 48.13 -1.67
C GLY A 233 -3.31 47.03 -2.32
N PHE A 234 -2.79 46.53 -3.44
CA PHE A 234 -3.45 45.61 -4.34
C PHE A 234 -2.64 44.32 -4.41
N GLY A 235 -3.24 43.19 -4.03
CA GLY A 235 -2.62 41.89 -4.19
C GLY A 235 -1.42 41.71 -3.26
N GLY A 236 -1.63 41.34 -2.01
CA GLY A 236 -0.51 41.09 -1.09
C GLY A 236 0.45 40.03 -1.65
N GLY A 237 -0.11 38.94 -2.17
CA GLY A 237 0.62 37.93 -2.93
C GLY A 237 0.82 38.37 -4.37
N ILE A 238 -0.30 38.50 -5.10
CA ILE A 238 -0.30 38.70 -6.56
C ILE A 238 -1.24 39.84 -6.94
N CYS A 239 -0.74 40.79 -7.73
CA CYS A 239 -1.57 41.77 -8.43
C CYS A 239 -1.57 41.45 -9.93
N ASN A 240 -2.74 41.19 -10.50
CA ASN A 240 -2.97 41.01 -11.93
C ASN A 240 -3.69 42.24 -12.50
N LEU A 241 -3.02 42.97 -13.39
CA LEU A 241 -3.54 44.20 -13.99
C LEU A 241 -3.49 44.14 -15.52
N ASN A 242 -4.64 44.25 -16.18
CA ASN A 242 -4.76 44.20 -17.65
C ASN A 242 -4.16 42.94 -18.29
N GLY A 243 -4.10 41.82 -17.55
CA GLY A 243 -3.47 40.57 -17.99
C GLY A 243 -4.29 39.33 -17.62
N THR A 244 -3.74 38.16 -17.95
CA THR A 244 -4.31 36.87 -17.58
C THR A 244 -3.50 36.24 -16.44
N LEU A 245 -4.17 35.85 -15.36
CA LEU A 245 -3.59 35.01 -14.31
C LEU A 245 -4.28 33.66 -14.27
N THR A 246 -3.54 32.58 -14.43
CA THR A 246 -4.01 31.20 -14.25
C THR A 246 -3.32 30.56 -13.04
N ILE A 247 -4.11 30.03 -12.11
CA ILE A 247 -3.66 29.23 -10.97
C ILE A 247 -4.13 27.79 -11.18
N ASP A 248 -3.21 26.84 -11.07
CA ASP A 248 -3.44 25.43 -11.36
C ASP A 248 -2.74 24.51 -10.35
N GLU A 249 -3.11 23.23 -10.40
CA GLU A 249 -2.57 22.13 -9.59
C GLU A 249 -2.56 22.41 -8.07
N ASN A 250 -1.45 22.14 -7.38
CA ASN A 250 -1.29 22.24 -5.93
C ASN A 250 -0.81 23.62 -5.46
N THR A 251 -1.00 24.66 -6.29
CA THR A 251 -0.52 26.01 -5.97
C THR A 251 -1.14 26.53 -4.67
N ARG A 252 -0.31 27.13 -3.80
CA ARG A 252 -0.73 27.73 -2.52
C ARG A 252 -0.43 29.22 -2.48
N ILE A 253 -1.43 30.01 -2.12
CA ILE A 253 -1.30 31.46 -1.90
C ILE A 253 -1.72 31.74 -0.47
N GLU A 254 -0.74 32.02 0.39
CA GLU A 254 -0.99 32.01 1.84
C GLU A 254 -0.34 33.13 2.63
N ASN A 255 -1.04 33.61 3.67
CA ASN A 255 -0.52 34.58 4.63
C ASN A 255 0.03 35.87 4.01
N ASN A 256 -0.50 36.28 2.85
CA ASN A 256 -0.11 37.53 2.22
C ASN A 256 -0.98 38.68 2.71
N THR A 257 -0.41 39.89 2.68
CA THR A 257 -1.08 41.11 3.18
C THR A 257 -1.10 42.20 2.12
N ALA A 258 -2.29 42.69 1.75
CA ALA A 258 -2.39 43.72 0.72
C ALA A 258 -2.21 45.15 1.24
N SER A 259 -2.37 45.43 2.53
CA SER A 259 -2.15 46.77 3.10
C SER A 259 -1.70 46.66 4.55
N TYR A 260 -0.79 47.56 4.98
CA TYR A 260 -0.33 47.63 6.36
C TYR A 260 0.04 49.05 6.79
N LEU A 261 -0.39 49.34 8.03
CA LEU A 261 -0.14 50.48 8.92
C LEU A 261 1.09 51.39 8.72
N SER A 262 0.80 52.69 8.78
CA SER A 262 1.54 53.63 9.63
C SER A 262 0.56 54.25 10.64
N SER A 263 1.04 54.63 11.83
CA SER A 263 0.27 55.29 12.89
C SER A 263 -0.22 56.71 12.55
N VAL A 264 0.04 57.18 11.33
CA VAL A 264 -0.33 58.52 10.85
C VAL A 264 -1.58 58.39 9.99
N SER A 265 -2.54 59.28 10.22
CA SER A 265 -3.91 59.44 9.70
C SER A 265 -4.10 59.46 8.17
N LYS A 266 -3.30 58.72 7.40
CA LYS A 266 -3.35 58.66 5.94
C LYS A 266 -4.19 57.47 5.47
N SER A 267 -4.99 57.74 4.44
CA SER A 267 -6.12 56.93 4.02
C SER A 267 -5.72 55.88 2.99
N GLY A 268 -5.76 54.58 3.34
CA GLY A 268 -5.67 53.55 2.29
C GLY A 268 -6.32 52.18 2.46
N SER A 269 -7.08 51.76 1.45
CA SER A 269 -7.80 50.48 1.42
C SER A 269 -6.90 49.33 0.94
N GLY A 270 -7.21 48.11 1.39
CA GLY A 270 -6.56 46.88 0.94
C GLY A 270 -7.47 46.07 0.03
N TYR A 271 -6.92 45.59 -1.09
CA TYR A 271 -7.64 44.80 -2.09
C TYR A 271 -6.91 43.48 -2.35
N GLY A 272 -7.55 42.35 -2.05
CA GLY A 272 -7.03 41.04 -2.39
C GLY A 272 -5.77 40.70 -1.61
N GLY A 273 -5.90 40.28 -0.34
CA GLY A 273 -4.75 39.86 0.47
C GLY A 273 -3.90 38.82 -0.27
N GLY A 274 -4.53 37.81 -0.86
CA GLY A 274 -3.88 36.84 -1.73
C GLY A 274 -3.71 37.38 -3.15
N ILE A 275 -4.83 37.61 -3.84
CA ILE A 275 -4.87 37.99 -5.26
C ILE A 275 -5.73 39.23 -5.46
N TYR A 276 -5.19 40.24 -6.15
CA TYR A 276 -5.99 41.27 -6.80
C TYR A 276 -6.01 41.01 -8.31
N SER A 277 -7.17 41.12 -8.94
CA SER A 277 -7.35 41.09 -10.39
C SER A 277 -8.25 42.24 -10.81
N GLY A 278 -7.74 43.16 -11.63
CA GLY A 278 -8.52 44.30 -12.11
C GLY A 278 -7.93 44.96 -13.34
N GLY A 279 -8.71 45.72 -14.10
CA GLY A 279 -8.18 46.41 -15.28
C GLY A 279 -9.22 46.80 -16.32
N ASP A 280 -8.92 46.53 -17.57
CA ASP A 280 -9.91 46.55 -18.65
C ASP A 280 -10.69 45.23 -18.73
N ALA A 281 -11.67 45.17 -19.63
CA ALA A 281 -12.53 43.99 -19.85
C ALA A 281 -11.77 42.76 -20.40
N GLY A 282 -10.51 42.90 -20.81
CA GLY A 282 -9.64 41.79 -21.20
C GLY A 282 -8.95 41.11 -20.01
N THR A 283 -8.93 41.76 -18.83
CA THR A 283 -8.31 41.21 -17.63
C THR A 283 -9.02 39.93 -17.17
N ARG A 284 -8.25 38.86 -16.95
CA ARG A 284 -8.81 37.56 -16.57
C ARG A 284 -8.05 36.89 -15.44
N LEU A 285 -8.80 36.35 -14.47
CA LEU A 285 -8.33 35.43 -13.45
C LEU A 285 -9.00 34.06 -13.68
N VAL A 286 -8.19 33.01 -13.76
CA VAL A 286 -8.66 31.63 -13.86
C VAL A 286 -8.03 30.82 -12.74
N VAL A 287 -8.83 30.28 -11.83
CA VAL A 287 -8.35 29.39 -10.78
C VAL A 287 -8.97 28.02 -11.03
N LYS A 288 -8.15 27.08 -11.52
CA LYS A 288 -8.61 25.72 -11.83
C LYS A 288 -8.63 24.87 -10.58
N SER A 289 -7.54 24.89 -9.83
CA SER A 289 -7.38 24.24 -8.53
C SER A 289 -6.33 24.99 -7.69
N GLY A 290 -6.22 24.63 -6.42
CA GLY A 290 -5.22 25.20 -5.51
C GLY A 290 -5.84 25.70 -4.20
N THR A 291 -5.01 26.26 -3.33
CA THR A 291 -5.44 26.74 -2.00
C THR A 291 -5.08 28.21 -1.80
N ILE A 292 -6.07 29.03 -1.42
CA ILE A 292 -5.91 30.44 -1.07
C ILE A 292 -6.32 30.60 0.40
N ILE A 293 -5.34 30.79 1.30
CA ILE A 293 -5.56 30.64 2.74
C ILE A 293 -4.86 31.68 3.60
N GLY A 294 -5.53 32.15 4.66
CA GLY A 294 -4.87 32.98 5.68
C GLY A 294 -4.45 34.37 5.20
N ASN A 295 -4.91 34.82 4.02
CA ASN A 295 -4.52 36.10 3.46
C ASN A 295 -5.35 37.23 4.06
N THR A 296 -4.76 38.42 4.17
CA THR A 296 -5.39 39.61 4.76
C THR A 296 -5.37 40.79 3.80
N ALA A 297 -6.53 41.35 3.43
CA ALA A 297 -6.55 42.52 2.55
C ALA A 297 -6.07 43.77 3.30
N LEU A 298 -6.65 44.06 4.46
CA LEU A 298 -6.31 45.20 5.30
C LEU A 298 -5.94 44.77 6.72
N ASP A 299 -4.66 44.94 7.07
CA ASP A 299 -4.12 44.72 8.41
C ASP A 299 -3.86 46.08 9.12
N ASN A 300 -4.91 46.63 9.73
CA ASN A 300 -4.86 47.90 10.47
C ASN A 300 -5.94 47.98 11.57
N PRO A 301 -5.73 47.40 12.76
CA PRO A 301 -6.73 47.35 13.84
C PRO A 301 -7.21 48.69 14.40
N PHE A 302 -6.58 49.81 14.03
CA PHE A 302 -6.89 51.13 14.58
C PHE A 302 -7.60 52.07 13.59
N SER A 303 -7.68 51.71 12.30
CA SER A 303 -8.28 52.58 11.30
C SER A 303 -9.79 52.41 11.22
N SER A 304 -10.52 53.52 11.32
CA SER A 304 -11.99 53.59 11.19
C SER A 304 -12.47 54.10 9.84
N SER A 305 -11.57 54.39 8.89
CA SER A 305 -11.93 54.97 7.58
C SER A 305 -11.63 54.05 6.40
N LEU A 306 -11.00 52.90 6.62
CA LEU A 306 -10.39 52.09 5.57
C LEU A 306 -10.98 50.71 5.48
N SER A 307 -11.40 50.36 4.26
CA SER A 307 -12.08 49.11 4.01
C SER A 307 -11.11 48.07 3.46
N GLY A 308 -11.37 46.82 3.84
CA GLY A 308 -10.74 45.65 3.23
C GLY A 308 -11.68 45.01 2.22
N TYR A 309 -11.18 44.72 1.03
CA TYR A 309 -11.93 44.07 -0.04
C TYR A 309 -11.21 42.77 -0.40
N GLY A 310 -11.82 41.62 -0.12
CA GLY A 310 -11.23 40.35 -0.53
C GLY A 310 -10.04 39.97 0.32
N GLY A 311 -10.21 39.16 1.37
CA GLY A 311 -9.05 38.58 2.05
C GLY A 311 -8.27 37.65 1.11
N GLY A 312 -8.98 36.74 0.46
CA GLY A 312 -8.41 35.83 -0.53
C GLY A 312 -8.23 36.50 -1.88
N ILE A 313 -9.35 36.86 -2.53
CA ILE A 313 -9.39 37.41 -3.89
C ILE A 313 -10.18 38.71 -3.91
N ALA A 314 -9.66 39.74 -4.56
CA ALA A 314 -10.43 40.89 -5.02
C ALA A 314 -10.44 40.92 -6.55
N ASN A 315 -11.62 40.72 -7.14
CA ASN A 315 -11.87 40.88 -8.57
C ASN A 315 -12.59 42.21 -8.80
N ASP A 316 -12.01 43.08 -9.61
CA ASP A 316 -12.42 44.48 -9.67
C ASP A 316 -12.33 45.04 -11.10
N ARG A 317 -12.90 46.21 -11.35
CA ARG A 317 -12.76 46.99 -12.62
C ARG A 317 -12.92 46.11 -13.87
N TYR A 318 -14.13 45.65 -14.16
CA TYR A 318 -14.43 44.86 -15.37
C TYR A 318 -13.68 43.52 -15.55
N ALA A 319 -12.80 43.13 -14.62
CA ALA A 319 -12.07 41.87 -14.74
C ALA A 319 -13.01 40.67 -14.61
N ARG A 320 -12.66 39.59 -15.31
CA ARG A 320 -13.37 38.32 -15.25
C ARG A 320 -12.63 37.31 -14.40
N ALA A 321 -13.27 36.78 -13.35
CA ALA A 321 -12.77 35.69 -12.54
C ALA A 321 -13.59 34.40 -12.77
N ASP A 322 -12.94 33.35 -13.25
CA ASP A 322 -13.50 32.00 -13.36
C ASP A 322 -12.81 31.09 -12.32
N ILE A 323 -13.54 30.57 -11.34
CA ILE A 323 -13.03 29.75 -10.23
C ILE A 323 -13.71 28.38 -10.25
N TYR A 324 -12.91 27.31 -10.40
CA TYR A 324 -13.38 25.96 -10.69
C TYR A 324 -13.12 24.95 -9.56
N ALA A 325 -13.63 23.74 -9.78
CA ALA A 325 -13.60 22.65 -8.83
C ALA A 325 -12.16 22.19 -8.51
N GLY A 326 -11.90 21.90 -7.23
CA GLY A 326 -10.55 21.66 -6.72
C GLY A 326 -9.89 22.89 -6.11
N THR A 327 -10.55 24.05 -6.17
CA THR A 327 -10.12 25.28 -5.48
C THR A 327 -10.65 25.34 -4.05
N VAL A 328 -9.78 25.69 -3.10
CA VAL A 328 -10.10 25.91 -1.68
C VAL A 328 -9.75 27.36 -1.30
N ILE A 329 -10.73 28.11 -0.78
CA ILE A 329 -10.54 29.49 -0.30
C ILE A 329 -10.99 29.55 1.16
N LYS A 330 -10.05 29.63 2.11
CA LYS A 330 -10.41 29.57 3.53
C LYS A 330 -9.59 30.43 4.46
N ASN A 331 -10.14 30.74 5.64
CA ASN A 331 -9.46 31.49 6.70
C ASN A 331 -8.86 32.83 6.23
N ASN A 332 -9.39 33.42 5.17
CA ASN A 332 -8.94 34.72 4.70
C ASN A 332 -9.71 35.84 5.41
N THR A 333 -9.06 36.97 5.62
CA THR A 333 -9.62 38.13 6.33
C THR A 333 -9.64 39.34 5.41
N ALA A 334 -10.81 39.92 5.11
CA ALA A 334 -10.82 41.14 4.30
C ALA A 334 -10.24 42.31 5.10
N SER A 335 -10.70 42.51 6.34
CA SER A 335 -10.24 43.56 7.23
C SER A 335 -10.13 43.08 8.68
N ASN A 336 -9.10 43.55 9.39
CA ASN A 336 -9.08 43.56 10.85
C ASN A 336 -9.18 44.99 11.43
N SER A 337 -9.57 45.97 10.62
CA SER A 337 -9.71 47.37 11.01
C SER A 337 -11.01 47.65 11.77
N LEU A 338 -11.20 48.90 12.21
CA LEU A 338 -12.47 49.38 12.77
C LEU A 338 -13.49 49.71 11.66
N ALA A 339 -13.07 49.69 10.39
CA ALA A 339 -13.88 49.95 9.21
C ALA A 339 -14.31 48.67 8.48
N SER A 340 -15.14 48.84 7.45
CA SER A 340 -15.83 47.74 6.78
C SER A 340 -14.90 46.70 6.13
N GLY A 341 -15.31 45.44 6.22
CA GLY A 341 -14.79 44.35 5.40
C GLY A 341 -15.83 43.90 4.37
N TYR A 342 -15.35 43.62 3.16
CA TYR A 342 -16.17 43.10 2.06
C TYR A 342 -15.52 41.86 1.48
N GLY A 343 -16.19 40.70 1.54
CA GLY A 343 -15.67 39.51 0.87
C GLY A 343 -14.47 38.92 1.60
N GLY A 344 -14.63 38.25 2.74
CA GLY A 344 -13.49 37.62 3.41
C GLY A 344 -12.75 36.65 2.48
N GLY A 345 -13.49 35.81 1.76
CA GLY A 345 -12.96 34.95 0.71
C GLY A 345 -12.75 35.70 -0.60
N ILE A 346 -13.83 36.20 -1.21
CA ILE A 346 -13.83 36.87 -2.51
C ILE A 346 -14.62 38.18 -2.41
N SER A 347 -14.06 39.27 -2.94
CA SER A 347 -14.79 40.50 -3.24
C SER A 347 -14.83 40.72 -4.75
N ASN A 348 -16.01 40.98 -5.31
CA ASN A 348 -16.25 41.22 -6.73
C ASN A 348 -16.95 42.57 -6.96
N SER A 349 -16.21 43.62 -7.30
CA SER A 349 -16.72 45.00 -7.35
C SER A 349 -16.50 45.68 -8.70
N ASN A 350 -17.04 46.90 -8.85
CA ASN A 350 -16.82 47.78 -10.00
C ASN A 350 -16.98 47.09 -11.36
N SER A 351 -18.12 46.44 -11.56
CA SER A 351 -18.47 45.74 -12.79
C SER A 351 -17.62 44.50 -13.14
N GLY A 352 -16.86 43.95 -12.18
CA GLY A 352 -16.17 42.67 -12.37
C GLY A 352 -17.15 41.50 -12.53
N TYR A 353 -16.81 40.52 -13.36
CA TYR A 353 -17.59 39.30 -13.55
C TYR A 353 -16.99 38.14 -12.74
N LEU A 354 -17.82 37.43 -11.97
CA LEU A 354 -17.40 36.29 -11.17
C LEU A 354 -18.23 35.04 -11.50
N GLN A 355 -17.54 33.96 -11.87
CA GLN A 355 -18.10 32.62 -12.02
C GLN A 355 -17.45 31.64 -11.03
N VAL A 356 -18.26 30.97 -10.21
CA VAL A 356 -17.81 30.01 -9.19
C VAL A 356 -18.45 28.65 -9.43
N SER A 357 -17.65 27.60 -9.62
CA SER A 357 -18.17 26.25 -9.88
C SER A 357 -17.40 25.17 -9.13
N GLY A 358 -18.05 24.41 -8.25
CA GLY A 358 -17.42 23.31 -7.50
C GLY A 358 -16.34 23.71 -6.50
N VAL A 359 -16.29 24.99 -6.12
CA VAL A 359 -15.28 25.57 -5.21
C VAL A 359 -15.68 25.34 -3.75
N PHE A 360 -14.68 25.23 -2.86
CA PHE A 360 -14.89 25.18 -1.42
C PHE A 360 -14.45 26.50 -0.75
N ILE A 361 -15.39 27.26 -0.20
CA ILE A 361 -15.16 28.56 0.45
C ILE A 361 -15.63 28.49 1.90
N GLU A 362 -14.71 28.46 2.85
CA GLU A 362 -15.06 28.29 4.27
C GLU A 362 -14.30 29.21 5.22
N SER A 363 -14.92 29.52 6.37
CA SER A 363 -14.24 30.15 7.51
C SER A 363 -13.53 31.46 7.17
N ASN A 364 -13.95 32.15 6.11
CA ASN A 364 -13.42 33.46 5.76
C ASN A 364 -14.17 34.54 6.53
N ILE A 365 -13.46 35.63 6.87
CA ILE A 365 -13.96 36.67 7.74
C ILE A 365 -13.88 38.01 7.00
N ALA A 366 -15.00 38.71 6.80
CA ALA A 366 -14.93 40.03 6.19
C ALA A 366 -14.34 41.04 7.18
N MET A 367 -14.84 41.12 8.42
CA MET A 367 -14.24 41.93 9.50
C MET A 367 -14.00 41.13 10.78
N SER A 368 -12.73 40.97 11.15
CA SER A 368 -12.31 40.19 12.33
C SER A 368 -12.21 41.00 13.62
N ASN A 369 -12.23 42.34 13.55
CA ASN A 369 -12.11 43.19 14.72
C ASN A 369 -13.45 43.27 15.50
N PRO A 370 -13.50 42.82 16.76
CA PRO A 370 -14.72 42.87 17.56
C PRO A 370 -15.11 44.29 17.98
N SER A 371 -14.17 45.24 17.94
CA SER A 371 -14.43 46.65 18.23
C SER A 371 -14.91 47.44 17.01
N GLY A 372 -14.93 46.82 15.82
CA GLY A 372 -15.42 47.45 14.60
C GLY A 372 -16.94 47.67 14.66
N SER A 373 -17.38 48.91 14.49
CA SER A 373 -18.80 49.27 14.42
C SER A 373 -19.33 49.39 12.99
N SER A 374 -18.44 49.35 11.99
CA SER A 374 -18.82 49.45 10.59
C SER A 374 -19.51 48.18 10.07
N ALA A 375 -20.54 48.36 9.25
CA ALA A 375 -21.20 47.26 8.57
C ALA A 375 -20.21 46.55 7.63
N SER A 376 -20.09 45.24 7.78
CA SER A 376 -19.26 44.38 6.94
C SER A 376 -20.13 43.30 6.31
N SER A 377 -19.75 42.85 5.12
CA SER A 377 -20.63 42.05 4.27
C SER A 377 -19.88 40.96 3.53
N GLY A 378 -20.54 39.80 3.35
CA GLY A 378 -20.04 38.71 2.51
C GLY A 378 -18.79 38.07 3.08
N GLY A 379 -18.85 37.39 4.23
CA GLY A 379 -17.69 36.66 4.77
C GLY A 379 -17.07 35.72 3.74
N GLY A 380 -17.89 34.98 3.00
CA GLY A 380 -17.44 34.15 1.88
C GLY A 380 -17.24 34.98 0.61
N ILE A 381 -18.33 35.48 0.03
CA ILE A 381 -18.34 36.27 -1.20
C ILE A 381 -19.10 37.58 -1.00
N TYR A 382 -18.49 38.69 -1.40
CA TYR A 382 -19.15 39.97 -1.63
C TYR A 382 -19.17 40.28 -3.12
N PHE A 383 -20.28 40.80 -3.65
CA PHE A 383 -20.31 41.29 -5.03
C PHE A 383 -21.24 42.49 -5.24
N GLU A 384 -20.94 43.31 -6.25
CA GLU A 384 -21.76 44.43 -6.71
C GLU A 384 -22.43 44.09 -8.06
N GLY A 385 -23.77 44.13 -8.10
CA GLY A 385 -24.55 43.87 -9.33
C GLY A 385 -24.88 42.38 -9.56
N LEU A 386 -26.17 42.07 -9.65
CA LEU A 386 -26.68 40.68 -9.73
C LEU A 386 -26.28 39.96 -11.03
N ASP A 387 -26.23 40.67 -12.16
CA ASP A 387 -25.96 40.07 -13.48
C ASP A 387 -24.49 39.70 -13.69
N LEU A 388 -23.63 40.02 -12.73
CA LEU A 388 -22.18 39.85 -12.80
C LEU A 388 -21.65 38.73 -11.90
N PHE A 389 -22.55 37.98 -11.24
CA PHE A 389 -22.19 36.84 -10.40
C PHE A 389 -22.98 35.61 -10.80
N SER A 390 -22.28 34.52 -11.08
CA SER A 390 -22.88 33.20 -11.33
C SER A 390 -22.17 32.13 -10.53
N TRP A 391 -22.95 31.18 -10.03
CA TRP A 391 -22.42 30.03 -9.31
C TRP A 391 -23.24 28.76 -9.52
N THR A 392 -22.59 27.61 -9.31
CA THR A 392 -23.23 26.30 -9.41
C THR A 392 -23.55 25.73 -8.02
N GLU A 393 -24.52 24.83 -7.94
CA GLU A 393 -24.93 24.16 -6.70
C GLU A 393 -23.85 23.22 -6.13
N THR A 394 -22.84 22.89 -6.94
CA THR A 394 -21.68 22.10 -6.51
C THR A 394 -20.67 22.91 -5.70
N ALA A 395 -20.75 24.24 -5.70
CA ALA A 395 -19.94 25.07 -4.82
C ALA A 395 -20.40 24.90 -3.36
N VAL A 396 -19.45 24.72 -2.44
CA VAL A 396 -19.70 24.60 -1.01
C VAL A 396 -19.18 25.87 -0.35
N ILE A 397 -20.10 26.72 0.10
CA ILE A 397 -19.78 27.99 0.73
C ILE A 397 -20.40 27.95 2.13
N LYS A 398 -19.56 27.83 3.15
CA LYS A 398 -20.03 27.57 4.52
C LYS A 398 -19.24 28.26 5.61
N SER A 399 -19.91 28.52 6.73
CA SER A 399 -19.26 28.95 7.99
C SER A 399 -18.38 30.21 7.83
N ASN A 400 -18.71 31.08 6.89
CA ASN A 400 -18.00 32.35 6.71
C ASN A 400 -18.66 33.44 7.57
N ILE A 401 -17.91 34.46 7.97
CA ILE A 401 -18.35 35.46 8.96
C ILE A 401 -18.25 36.85 8.33
N ALA A 402 -19.35 37.59 8.25
CA ALA A 402 -19.32 38.97 7.76
C ALA A 402 -18.69 39.91 8.79
N CYS A 403 -19.18 39.85 10.03
CA CYS A 403 -18.62 40.56 11.16
C CYS A 403 -18.69 39.68 12.40
N SER A 404 -17.67 39.73 13.26
CA SER A 404 -17.66 39.02 14.54
C SER A 404 -18.88 39.29 15.45
N ASN A 405 -19.63 40.38 15.22
CA ASN A 405 -20.84 40.74 15.98
C ASN A 405 -22.17 40.67 15.20
N SER A 406 -22.19 40.24 13.93
CA SER A 406 -23.40 40.26 13.09
C SER A 406 -23.54 39.04 12.18
N ARG A 407 -24.79 38.54 12.06
CA ARG A 407 -25.16 37.38 11.22
C ARG A 407 -25.58 37.71 9.78
N ILE A 408 -25.68 38.99 9.41
CA ILE A 408 -26.19 39.38 8.08
C ILE A 408 -25.09 39.22 7.03
N GLY A 409 -25.33 38.40 5.99
CA GLY A 409 -24.43 38.26 4.84
C GLY A 409 -23.18 37.41 5.08
N GLU A 410 -23.26 36.43 5.99
CA GLU A 410 -22.16 35.57 6.42
C GLU A 410 -21.46 34.85 5.26
N ASN A 411 -22.22 34.17 4.41
CA ASN A 411 -21.64 33.46 3.27
C ASN A 411 -21.58 34.32 1.99
N ILE A 412 -22.67 35.01 1.64
CA ILE A 412 -22.77 35.78 0.38
C ILE A 412 -23.54 37.07 0.58
N TYR A 413 -23.06 38.14 -0.03
CA TYR A 413 -23.73 39.43 -0.07
C TYR A 413 -23.66 40.10 -1.45
N PRO A 414 -24.74 40.72 -1.96
CA PRO A 414 -26.08 40.80 -1.38
C PRO A 414 -26.78 39.44 -1.28
N GLU A 415 -27.82 39.34 -0.45
CA GLU A 415 -28.48 38.08 -0.12
C GLU A 415 -29.24 37.49 -1.32
N ILE A 416 -28.56 36.64 -2.09
CA ILE A 416 -29.13 35.85 -3.18
C ILE A 416 -29.13 34.34 -2.88
N ALA A 417 -28.74 33.99 -1.66
CA ALA A 417 -28.72 32.64 -1.14
C ALA A 417 -29.54 32.55 0.14
N HIS A 418 -30.10 31.37 0.39
CA HIS A 418 -30.61 30.94 1.67
C HIS A 418 -29.48 30.30 2.48
N THR A 419 -29.66 30.18 3.79
CA THR A 419 -28.69 29.50 4.67
C THR A 419 -29.32 28.25 5.26
N VAL A 420 -28.65 27.11 5.15
CA VAL A 420 -29.03 25.86 5.81
C VAL A 420 -27.94 25.48 6.82
N GLU A 421 -28.28 25.44 8.09
CA GLU A 421 -27.38 25.06 9.18
C GLU A 421 -27.63 23.60 9.59
N ILE A 422 -26.59 22.77 9.49
CA ILE A 422 -26.61 21.38 9.94
C ILE A 422 -25.73 21.25 11.19
N PRO A 423 -26.27 20.77 12.33
CA PRO A 423 -25.50 20.57 13.54
C PRO A 423 -24.55 19.38 13.41
N ALA A 424 -23.41 19.46 14.10
CA ALA A 424 -22.55 18.30 14.32
C ALA A 424 -23.18 17.40 15.40
N GLY A 425 -23.14 16.08 15.16
CA GLY A 425 -23.52 15.05 16.13
C GLY A 425 -22.37 14.05 16.29
N LYS A 426 -22.40 13.26 17.36
CA LYS A 426 -21.47 12.13 17.54
C LYS A 426 -22.02 10.84 16.95
N GLU A 427 -23.34 10.79 16.78
CA GLU A 427 -24.12 9.62 16.41
C GLU A 427 -24.20 9.42 14.90
N TYR A 428 -23.80 10.44 14.13
CA TYR A 428 -23.92 10.46 12.68
C TYR A 428 -22.83 11.31 12.03
N THR A 429 -22.56 11.00 10.76
CA THR A 429 -21.83 11.87 9.83
C THR A 429 -22.78 12.43 8.78
N VAL A 430 -22.43 13.61 8.23
CA VAL A 430 -23.22 14.30 7.22
C VAL A 430 -22.45 14.31 5.90
N SER A 431 -23.03 13.77 4.84
CA SER A 431 -22.42 13.72 3.51
C SER A 431 -23.28 14.44 2.46
N PRO A 432 -22.70 14.93 1.35
CA PRO A 432 -21.26 15.06 1.11
C PRO A 432 -20.64 16.28 1.82
N ARG A 433 -21.42 17.05 2.60
CA ARG A 433 -21.06 18.42 2.97
C ARG A 433 -20.51 18.60 4.40
N GLY A 434 -20.62 17.62 5.29
CA GLY A 434 -20.29 17.75 6.72
C GLY A 434 -21.32 18.62 7.49
N ALA A 435 -21.02 18.95 8.75
CA ALA A 435 -21.77 19.93 9.53
C ALA A 435 -21.33 21.39 9.21
N GLY A 436 -22.23 22.35 9.46
CA GLY A 436 -21.99 23.79 9.29
C GLY A 436 -23.17 24.56 8.68
N ALA A 437 -22.97 25.86 8.47
CA ALA A 437 -23.95 26.76 7.86
C ALA A 437 -23.67 27.00 6.38
N TYR A 438 -24.45 26.39 5.49
CA TYR A 438 -24.27 26.37 4.04
C TYR A 438 -25.08 27.45 3.33
N ALA A 439 -24.48 28.13 2.36
CA ALA A 439 -25.22 28.93 1.40
C ALA A 439 -25.87 28.04 0.34
N VAL A 440 -27.15 28.28 0.07
CA VAL A 440 -27.96 27.55 -0.92
C VAL A 440 -28.58 28.56 -1.87
N LYS A 441 -28.43 28.37 -3.18
CA LYS A 441 -29.01 29.28 -4.18
C LYS A 441 -30.53 29.38 -4.02
N LYS A 442 -31.09 30.59 -4.09
CA LYS A 442 -32.54 30.81 -4.05
C LYS A 442 -33.22 29.99 -5.16
N GLY A 443 -34.25 29.21 -4.78
CA GLY A 443 -34.97 28.32 -5.69
C GLY A 443 -34.32 26.96 -5.94
N SER A 444 -33.15 26.68 -5.36
CA SER A 444 -32.46 25.38 -5.47
C SER A 444 -32.75 24.48 -4.28
N THR A 445 -32.80 23.17 -4.52
CA THR A 445 -32.93 22.15 -3.48
C THR A 445 -31.58 21.90 -2.82
N PHE A 446 -31.57 21.80 -1.50
CA PHE A 446 -30.43 21.39 -0.71
C PHE A 446 -30.52 19.90 -0.39
N HIS A 447 -29.47 19.16 -0.77
CA HIS A 447 -29.36 17.71 -0.58
C HIS A 447 -28.26 17.39 0.42
N PHE A 448 -28.54 16.48 1.35
CA PHE A 448 -27.57 15.93 2.29
C PHE A 448 -28.01 14.52 2.72
N SER A 449 -27.08 13.68 3.15
CA SER A 449 -27.37 12.38 3.75
C SER A 449 -26.79 12.33 5.16
N LEU A 450 -27.49 11.63 6.06
CA LEU A 450 -26.99 11.26 7.37
C LEU A 450 -26.59 9.80 7.35
N THR A 451 -25.35 9.49 7.69
CA THR A 451 -24.90 8.12 7.90
C THR A 451 -24.69 7.92 9.40
N MET A 452 -25.49 7.04 10.00
CA MET A 452 -25.38 6.71 11.43
C MET A 452 -24.09 5.93 11.69
N GLU A 453 -23.44 6.18 12.83
CA GLU A 453 -22.31 5.34 13.26
C GLU A 453 -22.78 3.91 13.53
N ASP A 454 -21.88 2.92 13.43
CA ASP A 454 -22.22 1.49 13.53
C ASP A 454 -22.91 1.13 14.86
N GLU A 455 -22.57 1.81 15.95
CA GLU A 455 -23.20 1.64 17.27
C GLU A 455 -24.66 2.15 17.31
N TYR A 456 -25.05 3.00 16.36
CA TYR A 456 -26.40 3.56 16.22
C TYR A 456 -27.14 3.02 14.98
N LYS A 457 -26.70 1.91 14.38
CA LYS A 457 -27.30 1.33 13.15
C LYS A 457 -28.78 0.97 13.23
N ARG A 458 -29.34 0.90 14.44
CA ARG A 458 -30.76 0.60 14.70
C ARG A 458 -31.57 1.84 15.09
N VAL A 459 -30.93 3.00 15.10
CA VAL A 459 -31.54 4.29 15.39
C VAL A 459 -31.88 4.97 14.07
N VAL A 460 -33.17 5.25 13.86
CA VAL A 460 -33.61 6.03 12.71
C VAL A 460 -33.59 7.51 13.11
N PRO A 461 -32.77 8.37 12.48
CA PRO A 461 -32.69 9.77 12.86
C PRO A 461 -34.00 10.49 12.54
N ILE A 462 -34.53 11.22 13.52
CA ILE A 462 -35.62 12.18 13.29
C ILE A 462 -34.97 13.49 12.87
N VAL A 463 -35.16 13.85 11.61
CA VAL A 463 -34.66 15.10 11.05
C VAL A 463 -35.82 16.09 10.95
N THR A 464 -35.62 17.29 11.46
CA THR A 464 -36.59 18.38 11.42
C THR A 464 -35.98 19.61 10.76
N ALA A 465 -36.81 20.42 10.13
CA ALA A 465 -36.43 21.68 9.52
C ALA A 465 -37.53 22.71 9.81
N SER A 466 -37.19 23.82 10.47
CA SER A 466 -38.17 24.81 10.95
C SER A 466 -39.31 24.20 11.80
N GLY A 467 -39.02 23.14 12.57
CA GLY A 467 -39.99 22.44 13.41
C GLY A 467 -40.87 21.41 12.69
N GLY A 468 -40.81 21.28 11.36
CA GLY A 468 -41.45 20.21 10.61
C GLY A 468 -40.53 19.00 10.42
N SER A 469 -41.05 17.78 10.49
CA SER A 469 -40.27 16.56 10.21
C SER A 469 -39.95 16.44 8.72
N LEU A 470 -38.70 16.16 8.38
CA LEU A 470 -38.28 15.74 7.05
C LEU A 470 -38.39 14.23 6.94
N GLN A 471 -38.87 13.77 5.79
CA GLN A 471 -38.84 12.35 5.43
C GLN A 471 -37.55 12.08 4.66
N ALA A 472 -36.85 11.01 5.04
CA ALA A 472 -35.75 10.51 4.22
C ALA A 472 -36.31 10.00 2.88
N ALA A 473 -35.54 10.14 1.80
CA ALA A 473 -35.83 9.43 0.55
C ALA A 473 -35.49 7.92 0.72
N ASP A 474 -35.59 7.15 -0.36
CA ASP A 474 -35.27 5.72 -0.34
C ASP A 474 -33.90 5.48 0.31
N ILE A 475 -33.89 4.68 1.38
CA ILE A 475 -32.71 4.44 2.21
C ILE A 475 -31.66 3.71 1.35
N GLU A 476 -30.50 4.35 1.12
CA GLU A 476 -29.47 3.85 0.19
C GLU A 476 -28.77 2.58 0.69
N ASN A 477 -28.63 2.45 2.02
CA ASN A 477 -28.15 1.28 2.76
C ASN A 477 -28.71 1.34 4.19
N ASP A 478 -28.60 0.27 5.00
CA ASP A 478 -29.20 0.21 6.35
C ASP A 478 -28.76 1.34 7.33
N LEU A 479 -27.84 2.23 6.95
CA LEU A 479 -27.28 3.31 7.78
C LEU A 479 -27.46 4.73 7.22
N THR A 480 -27.80 4.89 5.94
CA THR A 480 -27.72 6.18 5.24
C THR A 480 -29.10 6.69 4.84
N TYR A 481 -29.44 7.84 5.40
CA TYR A 481 -30.73 8.50 5.26
C TYR A 481 -30.57 9.77 4.40
N PRO A 482 -30.91 9.73 3.10
CA PRO A 482 -30.84 10.89 2.22
C PRO A 482 -32.02 11.85 2.47
N PHE A 483 -31.73 13.15 2.53
CA PHE A 483 -32.71 14.22 2.72
C PHE A 483 -32.61 15.28 1.63
N SER A 484 -33.76 15.88 1.31
CA SER A 484 -33.86 16.98 0.35
C SER A 484 -34.79 18.05 0.90
N ILE A 485 -34.37 19.31 0.85
CA ILE A 485 -35.19 20.44 1.30
C ILE A 485 -35.02 21.65 0.38
N LEU A 486 -36.12 22.35 0.10
CA LEU A 486 -36.12 23.65 -0.56
C LEU A 486 -36.15 24.74 0.53
N PRO A 487 -35.01 25.36 0.90
CA PRO A 487 -34.97 26.31 2.00
C PRO A 487 -35.67 27.63 1.64
N SER A 488 -36.24 28.29 2.65
CA SER A 488 -36.82 29.63 2.55
C SER A 488 -36.25 30.55 3.65
N GLY A 489 -35.16 31.24 3.36
CA GLY A 489 -34.47 32.12 4.30
C GLY A 489 -33.35 31.41 5.07
N TYR A 490 -33.29 31.64 6.39
CA TYR A 490 -32.39 30.94 7.30
C TYR A 490 -33.10 29.70 7.86
N LEU A 491 -32.50 28.54 7.69
CA LEU A 491 -33.06 27.25 8.07
C LEU A 491 -32.07 26.48 8.94
N THR A 492 -32.48 26.10 10.14
CA THR A 492 -31.72 25.17 10.99
C THR A 492 -32.32 23.77 10.88
N ILE A 493 -31.46 22.78 10.63
CA ILE A 493 -31.81 21.36 10.67
C ILE A 493 -31.67 20.87 12.11
N GLY A 494 -32.75 20.35 12.71
CA GLY A 494 -32.70 19.63 13.97
C GLY A 494 -32.52 18.15 13.70
N ILE A 495 -31.49 17.53 14.25
CA ILE A 495 -31.27 16.07 14.14
C ILE A 495 -31.40 15.50 15.54
N ASN A 496 -32.35 14.59 15.72
CA ASN A 496 -32.56 13.89 16.97
C ASN A 496 -32.46 12.39 16.73
N ALA A 497 -31.53 11.75 17.44
CA ALA A 497 -31.29 10.32 17.43
C ALA A 497 -31.65 9.69 18.79
N ASP A 498 -32.82 10.06 19.34
CA ASP A 498 -33.34 9.53 20.60
C ASP A 498 -33.30 8.00 20.60
N HIS A 499 -32.56 7.45 21.56
CA HIS A 499 -32.35 6.02 21.70
C HIS A 499 -32.28 5.63 23.17
N TYR A 500 -32.48 4.34 23.44
CA TYR A 500 -32.16 3.71 24.72
C TYR A 500 -30.96 2.79 24.56
N THR A 501 -30.18 2.68 25.62
CA THR A 501 -29.07 1.73 25.70
C THR A 501 -29.58 0.39 26.19
N VAL A 502 -29.34 -0.66 25.42
CA VAL A 502 -29.62 -2.05 25.78
C VAL A 502 -28.31 -2.78 25.95
N THR A 503 -28.04 -3.23 27.16
CA THR A 503 -26.83 -4.00 27.47
C THR A 503 -27.15 -5.48 27.39
N PHE A 504 -26.58 -6.18 26.41
CA PHE A 504 -26.65 -7.64 26.31
C PHE A 504 -25.52 -8.25 27.14
N ALA A 505 -25.88 -8.89 28.25
CA ALA A 505 -24.91 -9.69 28.99
C ALA A 505 -24.39 -10.85 28.15
N GLU A 506 -23.18 -11.32 28.43
CA GLU A 506 -22.64 -12.52 27.77
C GLU A 506 -23.64 -13.68 27.89
N PRO A 507 -23.95 -14.36 26.77
CA PRO A 507 -24.87 -15.48 26.80
C PRO A 507 -24.24 -16.67 27.53
N PRO A 508 -25.05 -17.58 28.10
CA PRO A 508 -24.53 -18.84 28.65
C PRO A 508 -23.74 -19.62 27.59
N GLN A 509 -22.77 -20.44 28.04
CA GLN A 509 -22.02 -21.31 27.14
C GLN A 509 -22.96 -22.15 26.27
N GLY A 510 -22.69 -22.18 24.96
CA GLY A 510 -23.50 -22.84 23.94
C GLY A 510 -24.75 -22.06 23.49
N VAL A 511 -24.91 -20.82 23.92
CA VAL A 511 -25.90 -19.88 23.39
C VAL A 511 -25.16 -18.70 22.75
N SER A 512 -25.59 -18.27 21.57
CA SER A 512 -25.00 -17.14 20.86
C SER A 512 -26.06 -16.15 20.37
N PHE A 513 -25.63 -14.91 20.15
CA PHE A 513 -26.41 -13.85 19.52
C PHE A 513 -26.04 -13.78 18.02
N PRO A 514 -26.79 -14.42 17.09
CA PRO A 514 -26.39 -14.45 15.68
C PRO A 514 -26.43 -13.07 15.00
N THR A 515 -27.23 -12.13 15.51
CA THR A 515 -27.44 -10.80 14.91
C THR A 515 -26.95 -9.65 15.82
N LEU A 516 -26.32 -9.97 16.95
CA LEU A 516 -25.99 -9.04 18.03
C LEU A 516 -24.64 -9.43 18.66
N GLN A 517 -23.90 -8.46 19.19
CA GLN A 517 -22.73 -8.75 20.03
C GLN A 517 -23.10 -8.53 21.50
N SER A 518 -22.46 -9.26 22.41
CA SER A 518 -22.53 -8.94 23.84
C SER A 518 -21.90 -7.56 24.08
N GLY A 519 -22.52 -6.74 24.92
CA GLY A 519 -22.14 -5.35 25.12
C GLY A 519 -23.32 -4.39 25.03
N GLU A 520 -23.03 -3.11 24.84
CA GLU A 520 -24.04 -2.06 24.66
C GLU A 520 -24.48 -1.99 23.20
N ASP A 521 -25.79 -1.87 22.99
CA ASP A 521 -26.43 -1.58 21.70
C ASP A 521 -27.43 -0.44 21.89
N HIS A 522 -27.64 0.37 20.85
CA HIS A 522 -28.52 1.53 20.91
C HIS A 522 -29.76 1.30 20.04
N VAL A 523 -30.94 1.34 20.67
CA VAL A 523 -32.22 1.04 20.00
C VAL A 523 -33.15 2.24 20.04
N PHE A 524 -33.88 2.43 18.94
CA PHE A 524 -34.82 3.54 18.80
C PHE A 524 -35.99 3.45 19.80
N VAL A 525 -36.37 4.59 20.36
CA VAL A 525 -37.48 4.72 21.32
C VAL A 525 -38.79 4.21 20.72
N GLY A 526 -39.43 3.26 21.41
CA GLY A 526 -40.76 2.76 21.07
C GLY A 526 -40.82 1.75 19.91
N LYS A 527 -39.69 1.40 19.27
CA LYS A 527 -39.67 0.30 18.29
C LYS A 527 -39.43 -1.05 18.95
N GLU A 528 -40.09 -2.05 18.39
CA GLU A 528 -39.85 -3.45 18.69
C GLU A 528 -38.72 -3.98 17.81
N TYR A 529 -37.84 -4.81 18.36
CA TYR A 529 -36.82 -5.50 17.60
C TYR A 529 -36.70 -6.96 18.03
N ASN A 530 -36.31 -7.79 17.05
CA ASN A 530 -36.15 -9.22 17.24
C ASN A 530 -34.78 -9.52 17.83
N LEU A 531 -34.76 -9.99 19.07
CA LEU A 531 -33.60 -10.68 19.63
C LEU A 531 -33.63 -12.13 19.16
N LEU A 532 -32.59 -12.57 18.48
CA LEU A 532 -32.38 -13.97 18.14
C LEU A 532 -31.36 -14.56 19.09
N LEU A 533 -31.64 -15.76 19.59
CA LEU A 533 -30.69 -16.59 20.32
C LEU A 533 -30.55 -17.91 19.58
N LYS A 534 -29.33 -18.30 19.25
CA LYS A 534 -29.03 -19.59 18.64
C LYS A 534 -28.35 -20.48 19.68
N THR A 535 -28.90 -21.67 19.89
CA THR A 535 -28.29 -22.70 20.74
C THR A 535 -27.42 -23.63 19.91
N ASP A 536 -26.35 -24.15 20.49
CA ASP A 536 -25.53 -25.22 19.89
C ASP A 536 -26.34 -26.51 19.70
N ASP A 537 -25.84 -27.39 18.83
CA ASP A 537 -26.54 -28.62 18.43
C ASP A 537 -26.85 -29.54 19.61
N ASN A 538 -25.98 -29.52 20.63
CA ASN A 538 -26.10 -30.32 21.84
C ASN A 538 -27.00 -29.73 22.94
N ILE A 539 -27.61 -28.55 22.72
CA ILE A 539 -28.57 -27.93 23.65
C ILE A 539 -29.99 -28.12 23.11
N TYR A 540 -30.84 -28.78 23.90
CA TYR A 540 -32.21 -29.13 23.52
C TYR A 540 -33.29 -28.44 24.35
N VAL A 541 -32.91 -27.38 25.06
CA VAL A 541 -33.83 -26.53 25.84
C VAL A 541 -33.88 -25.12 25.29
N ALA A 542 -35.05 -24.48 25.39
CA ALA A 542 -35.19 -23.08 25.02
C ALA A 542 -34.52 -22.17 26.06
N PRO A 543 -33.70 -21.19 25.65
CA PRO A 543 -33.19 -20.18 26.57
C PRO A 543 -34.33 -19.38 27.20
N VAL A 544 -34.18 -18.98 28.46
CA VAL A 544 -35.06 -18.02 29.12
C VAL A 544 -34.38 -16.66 29.09
N VAL A 545 -35.03 -15.68 28.46
CA VAL A 545 -34.51 -14.30 28.38
C VAL A 545 -35.17 -13.45 29.45
N THR A 546 -34.39 -12.64 30.15
CA THR A 546 -34.87 -11.60 31.07
C THR A 546 -34.38 -10.23 30.64
N ALA A 547 -35.22 -9.20 30.74
CA ALA A 547 -34.86 -7.80 30.53
C ALA A 547 -35.17 -7.01 31.81
N ASN A 548 -34.14 -6.52 32.51
CA ASN A 548 -34.26 -5.94 33.86
C ASN A 548 -35.01 -6.87 34.83
N GLU A 549 -34.65 -8.16 34.85
CA GLU A 549 -35.22 -9.22 35.69
C GLU A 549 -36.61 -9.74 35.25
N ASP A 550 -37.37 -8.99 34.45
CA ASP A 550 -38.62 -9.46 33.88
C ASP A 550 -38.39 -10.49 32.77
N THR A 551 -39.11 -11.62 32.82
CA THR A 551 -39.00 -12.66 31.78
C THR A 551 -39.65 -12.19 30.48
N VAL A 552 -38.88 -12.26 29.39
CA VAL A 552 -39.35 -11.92 28.05
C VAL A 552 -39.87 -13.20 27.38
N PRO A 553 -41.16 -13.25 27.02
CA PRO A 553 -41.72 -14.45 26.39
C PRO A 553 -41.08 -14.67 25.01
N MET A 554 -40.84 -15.95 24.70
CA MET A 554 -40.43 -16.37 23.36
C MET A 554 -41.58 -16.13 22.38
N THR A 555 -41.34 -15.41 21.30
CA THR A 555 -42.35 -15.10 20.28
C THR A 555 -42.36 -16.09 19.12
N GLY A 556 -41.31 -16.89 18.96
CA GLY A 556 -41.29 -17.98 17.99
C GLY A 556 -39.91 -18.60 17.81
N LYS A 557 -39.77 -19.37 16.74
CA LYS A 557 -38.51 -19.97 16.28
C LYS A 557 -38.31 -19.64 14.81
N THR A 558 -37.08 -19.37 14.37
CA THR A 558 -36.76 -19.27 12.94
C THR A 558 -36.34 -20.60 12.34
N ASP A 559 -35.77 -21.47 13.17
CA ASP A 559 -35.44 -22.87 12.90
C ASP A 559 -35.46 -23.65 14.23
N GLU A 560 -35.09 -24.93 14.26
CA GLU A 560 -35.18 -25.75 15.47
C GLU A 560 -34.37 -25.21 16.67
N LYS A 561 -33.27 -24.48 16.39
CA LYS A 561 -32.24 -24.05 17.36
C LYS A 561 -32.14 -22.53 17.52
N THR A 562 -32.84 -21.76 16.69
CA THR A 562 -32.85 -20.29 16.75
C THR A 562 -34.18 -19.77 17.26
N TYR A 563 -34.14 -19.20 18.45
CA TYR A 563 -35.27 -18.70 19.23
C TYR A 563 -35.42 -17.20 19.04
N ARG A 564 -36.66 -16.74 18.85
CA ARG A 564 -37.01 -15.33 18.65
C ARG A 564 -37.69 -14.77 19.89
N TYR A 565 -37.21 -13.62 20.34
CA TYR A 565 -37.80 -12.81 21.41
C TYR A 565 -38.03 -11.41 20.88
N LEU A 566 -39.08 -10.75 21.36
CA LEU A 566 -39.42 -9.39 20.97
C LEU A 566 -39.12 -8.45 22.13
N LEU A 567 -38.23 -7.49 21.90
CA LEU A 567 -37.86 -6.48 22.88
C LEU A 567 -38.38 -5.11 22.40
N THR A 568 -38.97 -4.34 23.31
CA THR A 568 -39.41 -2.97 23.04
C THR A 568 -38.49 -1.98 23.73
N GLY A 569 -37.93 -1.04 22.97
CA GLY A 569 -37.07 0.04 23.50
C GLY A 569 -37.90 1.09 24.24
N THR A 570 -38.31 0.84 25.49
CA THR A 570 -39.08 1.79 26.32
C THR A 570 -38.26 2.43 27.45
N SER A 571 -37.09 1.87 27.76
CA SER A 571 -36.12 2.40 28.73
C SER A 571 -34.77 1.71 28.51
N ASN A 572 -33.72 2.17 29.20
CA ASN A 572 -32.46 1.44 29.26
C ASN A 572 -32.67 0.08 29.96
N LYS A 573 -32.17 -1.00 29.37
CA LYS A 573 -32.36 -2.36 29.91
C LYS A 573 -31.11 -3.22 29.81
N THR A 574 -30.94 -4.11 30.78
CA THR A 574 -29.98 -5.21 30.71
C THR A 574 -30.70 -6.49 30.33
N VAL A 575 -30.31 -7.08 29.21
CA VAL A 575 -30.84 -8.35 28.71
C VAL A 575 -29.89 -9.48 29.11
N ARG A 576 -30.44 -10.53 29.72
CA ARG A 576 -29.70 -11.74 30.12
C ARG A 576 -30.41 -12.97 29.59
N ALA A 577 -29.66 -13.94 29.10
CA ALA A 577 -30.17 -15.28 28.79
C ALA A 577 -29.75 -16.26 29.89
N LYS A 578 -30.65 -17.18 30.26
CA LYS A 578 -30.40 -18.27 31.21
C LYS A 578 -30.83 -19.61 30.59
N LEU A 579 -30.11 -20.68 30.90
CA LEU A 579 -30.41 -22.03 30.45
C LEU A 579 -30.74 -22.90 31.66
N TYR A 580 -31.95 -23.43 31.75
CA TYR A 580 -32.35 -24.37 32.81
C TYR A 580 -32.26 -25.81 32.26
N SER A 581 -31.06 -26.39 32.28
CA SER A 581 -30.77 -27.74 31.76
C SER A 581 -29.93 -28.56 32.74
N ARG A 582 -29.96 -29.88 32.59
CA ARG A 582 -28.95 -30.80 33.15
C ARG A 582 -28.10 -31.39 32.02
N ALA A 583 -26.84 -31.70 32.32
CA ALA A 583 -25.90 -32.27 31.35
C ALA A 583 -25.93 -33.80 31.40
N VAL A 584 -26.13 -34.45 30.25
CA VAL A 584 -26.04 -35.90 30.07
C VAL A 584 -24.93 -36.18 29.06
N THR A 585 -23.95 -36.98 29.44
CA THR A 585 -22.79 -37.29 28.59
C THR A 585 -22.99 -38.66 27.94
N PHE A 586 -23.12 -38.68 26.62
CA PHE A 586 -22.95 -39.90 25.83
C PHE A 586 -21.47 -40.05 25.52
N ALA A 587 -20.84 -41.10 26.03
CA ALA A 587 -19.48 -41.45 25.61
C ALA A 587 -19.46 -41.70 24.10
N ASP A 588 -18.29 -41.55 23.48
CA ASP A 588 -18.10 -41.74 22.05
C ASP A 588 -18.74 -43.05 21.58
N LEU A 589 -19.58 -42.96 20.54
CA LEU A 589 -20.19 -44.12 19.93
C LEU A 589 -19.08 -45.00 19.31
N PRO A 590 -19.25 -46.33 19.32
CA PRO A 590 -18.36 -47.20 18.55
C PRO A 590 -18.38 -46.75 17.08
N ALA A 591 -17.20 -46.65 16.46
CA ALA A 591 -16.99 -45.93 15.21
C ALA A 591 -17.74 -46.48 13.99
N THR A 592 -18.37 -47.65 14.09
CA THR A 592 -19.09 -48.31 12.99
C THR A 592 -20.26 -49.14 13.49
N GLY A 593 -21.37 -49.12 12.73
CA GLY A 593 -22.48 -50.05 12.89
C GLY A 593 -23.52 -49.70 13.93
N VAL A 594 -23.38 -48.62 14.72
CA VAL A 594 -24.39 -48.16 15.69
C VAL A 594 -24.58 -46.65 15.58
N THR A 595 -25.81 -46.20 15.35
CA THR A 595 -26.17 -44.78 15.29
C THR A 595 -27.08 -44.39 16.46
N LEU A 596 -26.78 -43.27 17.12
CA LEU A 596 -27.66 -42.63 18.09
C LEU A 596 -28.59 -41.69 17.33
N GLU A 597 -29.83 -42.10 17.08
CA GLU A 597 -30.74 -41.34 16.21
C GLU A 597 -31.27 -40.06 16.86
N THR A 598 -31.39 -40.06 18.18
CA THR A 598 -32.08 -38.99 18.90
C THR A 598 -31.17 -37.82 19.29
N TYR A 599 -29.86 -38.06 19.44
CA TYR A 599 -28.88 -37.10 19.96
C TYR A 599 -27.49 -37.31 19.33
N GLN A 600 -26.63 -36.30 19.42
CA GLN A 600 -25.20 -36.45 19.05
C GLN A 600 -24.38 -36.98 20.23
N ALA A 601 -23.30 -37.71 19.95
CA ALA A 601 -22.35 -38.13 20.98
C ALA A 601 -21.70 -36.90 21.65
N GLY A 602 -21.34 -37.03 22.93
CA GLY A 602 -20.81 -35.94 23.76
C GLY A 602 -21.78 -35.46 24.85
N VAL A 603 -21.53 -34.26 25.38
CA VAL A 603 -22.36 -33.66 26.44
C VAL A 603 -23.60 -33.02 25.83
N CYS A 604 -24.78 -33.56 26.13
CA CYS A 604 -26.08 -33.00 25.76
C CYS A 604 -26.73 -32.29 26.95
N HIS A 605 -27.32 -31.12 26.72
CA HIS A 605 -28.08 -30.37 27.72
C HIS A 605 -29.59 -30.58 27.52
N VAL A 606 -30.22 -31.23 28.50
CA VAL A 606 -31.62 -31.71 28.44
C VAL A 606 -32.45 -31.10 29.58
N PRO A 607 -33.80 -31.09 29.48
CA PRO A 607 -34.65 -30.59 30.56
C PRO A 607 -34.37 -31.28 31.90
N SER A 608 -34.38 -30.51 32.99
CA SER A 608 -33.97 -30.98 34.33
C SER A 608 -35.02 -31.84 35.08
N ASP A 609 -36.23 -31.97 34.53
CA ASP A 609 -37.44 -32.48 35.22
C ASP A 609 -38.21 -33.57 34.44
N SER A 610 -37.56 -34.33 33.55
CA SER A 610 -38.25 -35.33 32.71
C SER A 610 -37.51 -36.66 32.49
N LEU A 611 -38.30 -37.74 32.33
CA LEU A 611 -37.86 -39.07 31.87
C LEU A 611 -37.34 -38.93 30.43
N PHE A 612 -36.08 -39.29 30.22
CA PHE A 612 -35.35 -39.01 28.98
C PHE A 612 -35.08 -40.31 28.23
N ALA A 613 -35.47 -40.42 26.96
CA ALA A 613 -35.32 -41.64 26.15
C ALA A 613 -34.48 -41.40 24.90
N PHE A 614 -33.71 -42.40 24.48
CA PHE A 614 -32.89 -42.35 23.27
C PHE A 614 -32.94 -43.69 22.50
N THR A 615 -32.70 -43.64 21.19
CA THR A 615 -32.74 -44.80 20.29
C THR A 615 -31.37 -45.06 19.67
N LEU A 616 -30.97 -46.33 19.63
CA LEU A 616 -29.82 -46.83 18.90
C LEU A 616 -30.27 -47.69 17.71
N THR A 617 -29.71 -47.44 16.53
CA THR A 617 -29.94 -48.28 15.34
C THR A 617 -28.63 -48.93 14.91
N VAL A 618 -28.68 -50.22 14.60
CA VAL A 618 -27.58 -51.08 14.19
C VAL A 618 -27.74 -51.43 12.72
N ASP A 619 -26.69 -51.26 11.92
CA ASP A 619 -26.77 -51.51 10.48
C ASP A 619 -26.98 -53.02 10.18
N ASP A 620 -27.67 -53.33 9.09
CA ASP A 620 -28.05 -54.71 8.70
C ASP A 620 -26.86 -55.67 8.58
N GLU A 621 -25.67 -55.17 8.25
CA GLU A 621 -24.43 -55.95 8.14
C GLU A 621 -23.90 -56.46 9.49
N TYR A 622 -24.36 -55.86 10.60
CA TYR A 622 -24.00 -56.24 11.98
C TYR A 622 -25.16 -56.88 12.75
N LYS A 623 -26.27 -57.25 12.10
CA LYS A 623 -27.47 -57.80 12.78
C LYS A 623 -27.24 -59.03 13.68
N SER A 624 -26.08 -59.70 13.53
CA SER A 624 -25.64 -60.81 14.38
C SER A 624 -24.92 -60.38 15.67
N ILE A 625 -24.77 -59.07 15.92
CA ILE A 625 -24.04 -58.47 17.05
C ILE A 625 -25.01 -57.55 17.82
N THR A 626 -25.08 -57.68 19.15
CA THR A 626 -26.00 -56.91 20.01
C THR A 626 -25.25 -55.82 20.80
N PRO A 627 -25.70 -54.55 20.79
CA PRO A 627 -25.05 -53.47 21.54
C PRO A 627 -25.28 -53.59 23.05
N VAL A 628 -24.22 -53.32 23.82
CA VAL A 628 -24.26 -53.29 25.29
C VAL A 628 -24.28 -51.84 25.74
N VAL A 629 -25.38 -51.39 26.34
CA VAL A 629 -25.53 -50.02 26.85
C VAL A 629 -25.43 -50.00 28.36
N THR A 630 -24.66 -49.08 28.93
CA THR A 630 -24.59 -48.84 30.38
C THR A 630 -24.84 -47.37 30.70
N ALA A 631 -25.52 -47.08 31.80
CA ALA A 631 -25.67 -45.72 32.33
C ALA A 631 -25.14 -45.66 33.76
N ASN A 632 -24.19 -44.77 34.03
CA ASN A 632 -23.44 -44.68 35.29
C ASN A 632 -22.92 -46.06 35.77
N GLY A 633 -22.45 -46.90 34.84
CA GLY A 633 -21.93 -48.25 35.11
C GLY A 633 -22.99 -49.35 35.26
N ARG A 634 -24.29 -49.03 35.20
CA ARG A 634 -25.38 -50.01 35.19
C ARG A 634 -25.76 -50.39 33.77
N THR A 635 -25.66 -51.67 33.41
CA THR A 635 -26.17 -52.16 32.11
C THR A 635 -27.67 -51.92 31.99
N LEU A 636 -28.07 -51.27 30.91
CA LEU A 636 -29.45 -51.03 30.55
C LEU A 636 -29.91 -52.15 29.61
N SER A 637 -31.10 -52.68 29.86
CA SER A 637 -31.80 -53.49 28.87
C SER A 637 -32.58 -52.56 27.94
N PRO A 638 -32.60 -52.83 26.63
CA PRO A 638 -33.47 -52.11 25.72
C PRO A 638 -34.93 -52.30 26.17
N ILE A 639 -35.68 -51.21 26.20
CA ILE A 639 -37.11 -51.17 26.52
C ILE A 639 -37.91 -51.74 25.35
N ASP A 640 -37.37 -51.63 24.14
CA ASP A 640 -37.90 -52.22 22.91
C ASP A 640 -36.73 -52.60 21.98
N SER A 641 -36.89 -53.70 21.23
CA SER A 641 -35.95 -54.11 20.18
C SER A 641 -36.69 -54.59 18.94
N GLU A 642 -36.57 -53.88 17.83
CA GLU A 642 -37.24 -54.21 16.57
C GLU A 642 -36.22 -54.82 15.58
N ASN A 643 -36.51 -56.02 15.06
CA ASN A 643 -35.75 -56.72 14.01
C ASN A 643 -34.23 -56.94 14.26
N GLN A 644 -33.79 -56.90 15.52
CA GLN A 644 -32.36 -56.99 15.91
C GLN A 644 -31.50 -55.81 15.43
N THR A 645 -32.13 -54.75 14.91
CA THR A 645 -31.45 -53.56 14.37
C THR A 645 -31.85 -52.27 15.07
N VAL A 646 -32.99 -52.16 15.76
CA VAL A 646 -33.35 -50.92 16.51
C VAL A 646 -33.51 -51.24 18.00
N TYR A 647 -32.89 -50.44 18.88
CA TYR A 647 -32.86 -50.63 20.32
C TYR A 647 -33.18 -49.31 21.06
N ARG A 648 -34.26 -49.27 21.84
CA ARG A 648 -34.69 -48.05 22.56
C ARG A 648 -34.38 -48.13 24.06
N TYR A 649 -33.82 -47.07 24.63
CA TYR A 649 -33.41 -46.99 26.04
C TYR A 649 -34.02 -45.76 26.73
N ALA A 650 -34.17 -45.80 28.06
CA ALA A 650 -34.57 -44.63 28.86
C ALA A 650 -33.67 -44.45 30.08
N LEU A 651 -33.38 -43.18 30.38
CA LEU A 651 -32.57 -42.71 31.49
C LEU A 651 -33.43 -42.06 32.57
N ARG A 652 -33.00 -42.25 33.81
CA ARG A 652 -33.55 -41.59 35.00
C ARG A 652 -32.90 -40.23 35.25
N GLU A 653 -33.50 -39.45 36.14
CA GLU A 653 -33.03 -38.09 36.52
C GLU A 653 -31.64 -38.05 37.15
N THR A 654 -31.09 -39.19 37.58
CA THR A 654 -29.75 -39.29 38.20
C THR A 654 -28.72 -39.96 37.29
N GLU A 655 -29.08 -40.29 36.05
CA GLU A 655 -28.23 -40.98 35.09
C GLU A 655 -27.64 -39.97 34.09
N ASP A 656 -26.42 -39.52 34.37
CA ASP A 656 -25.76 -38.40 33.67
C ASP A 656 -24.62 -38.84 32.74
N SER A 657 -24.28 -40.14 32.70
CA SER A 657 -23.26 -40.71 31.80
C SER A 657 -23.75 -42.03 31.18
N VAL A 658 -23.68 -42.15 29.86
CA VAL A 658 -24.06 -43.34 29.09
C VAL A 658 -22.86 -43.85 28.29
N GLN A 659 -22.55 -45.15 28.38
CA GLN A 659 -21.53 -45.82 27.57
C GLN A 659 -22.17 -46.91 26.72
N ILE A 660 -21.74 -47.02 25.47
CA ILE A 660 -22.25 -47.99 24.49
C ILE A 660 -21.07 -48.81 23.97
N LYS A 661 -21.14 -50.15 24.05
CA LYS A 661 -20.09 -51.07 23.61
C LYS A 661 -20.62 -52.03 22.53
N PHE A 662 -19.83 -52.24 21.48
CA PHE A 662 -20.20 -53.05 20.31
C PHE A 662 -18.95 -53.78 19.76
N ASP A 663 -18.74 -55.05 20.13
CA ASP A 663 -17.47 -55.77 19.92
C ASP A 663 -17.52 -56.83 18.79
N PHE A 664 -16.73 -56.66 17.74
CA PHE A 664 -16.52 -57.61 16.64
C PHE A 664 -15.17 -57.36 15.95
N TYR A 665 -14.75 -58.23 15.03
CA TYR A 665 -13.64 -57.92 14.12
C TYR A 665 -14.02 -58.18 12.66
N THR A 666 -13.45 -57.42 11.73
CA THR A 666 -13.78 -57.46 10.31
C THR A 666 -12.66 -58.15 9.53
N VAL A 667 -12.98 -58.94 8.51
CA VAL A 667 -12.02 -59.55 7.57
C VAL A 667 -12.44 -59.23 6.13
N THR A 668 -11.56 -58.59 5.35
CA THR A 668 -11.77 -58.30 3.94
C THR A 668 -10.88 -59.21 3.10
N LEU A 669 -11.49 -59.99 2.20
CA LEU A 669 -10.82 -60.94 1.33
C LEU A 669 -10.96 -60.47 -0.14
N PRO A 670 -9.86 -60.19 -0.86
CA PRO A 670 -9.91 -59.68 -2.23
C PRO A 670 -10.07 -60.79 -3.26
N GLU A 671 -10.29 -60.40 -4.51
CA GLU A 671 -10.18 -61.30 -5.67
C GLU A 671 -8.69 -61.61 -5.92
N PRO A 672 -8.30 -62.89 -6.07
CA PRO A 672 -6.89 -63.23 -6.24
C PRO A 672 -6.34 -62.76 -7.61
N PRO A 673 -5.03 -62.45 -7.71
CA PRO A 673 -4.38 -62.10 -8.98
C PRO A 673 -4.47 -63.19 -10.04
N GLN A 674 -4.19 -62.82 -11.29
CA GLN A 674 -4.14 -63.77 -12.40
C GLN A 674 -3.13 -64.89 -12.09
N ASP A 675 -3.49 -66.14 -12.43
CA ASP A 675 -2.71 -67.36 -12.15
C ASP A 675 -2.68 -67.81 -10.66
N ILE A 676 -3.45 -67.15 -9.77
CA ILE A 676 -3.73 -67.58 -8.39
C ILE A 676 -5.26 -67.75 -8.20
N PHE A 677 -5.71 -68.83 -7.56
CA PHE A 677 -7.13 -69.17 -7.44
C PHE A 677 -7.60 -69.36 -5.98
N LEU A 678 -8.69 -68.70 -5.59
CA LEU A 678 -9.36 -68.79 -4.27
C LEU A 678 -10.46 -69.85 -4.30
N ARG A 679 -10.47 -70.79 -3.32
CA ARG A 679 -11.35 -71.98 -3.38
C ARG A 679 -12.45 -72.08 -2.32
N SER A 680 -12.35 -71.36 -1.19
CA SER A 680 -13.22 -71.59 -0.01
C SER A 680 -14.18 -70.45 0.34
N HIS A 681 -13.90 -69.22 -0.09
CA HIS A 681 -14.73 -68.04 0.14
C HIS A 681 -14.83 -67.25 -1.17
N ARG A 682 -15.86 -66.38 -1.30
CA ARG A 682 -15.89 -65.38 -2.36
C ARG A 682 -15.17 -64.12 -1.86
N PRO A 683 -14.62 -63.28 -2.75
CA PRO A 683 -14.13 -61.98 -2.34
C PRO A 683 -15.24 -61.16 -1.66
N GLY A 684 -14.91 -60.47 -0.57
CA GLY A 684 -15.88 -59.69 0.22
C GLY A 684 -15.40 -59.35 1.63
N THR A 685 -16.21 -58.55 2.34
CA THR A 685 -16.00 -58.17 3.75
C THR A 685 -16.89 -59.02 4.65
N TYR A 686 -16.32 -59.48 5.77
CA TYR A 686 -16.95 -60.39 6.71
C TYR A 686 -16.80 -59.84 8.14
N HIS A 687 -17.89 -59.73 8.90
CA HIS A 687 -17.84 -59.36 10.31
C HIS A 687 -17.93 -60.62 11.16
N VAL A 688 -16.88 -60.87 11.94
CA VAL A 688 -16.72 -62.06 12.75
C VAL A 688 -16.81 -61.64 14.22
N PRO A 689 -17.64 -62.30 15.05
CA PRO A 689 -17.65 -62.04 16.49
C PRO A 689 -16.26 -62.18 17.08
N GLU A 690 -15.97 -61.44 18.16
CA GLU A 690 -14.64 -61.40 18.81
C GLU A 690 -14.01 -62.78 19.09
N SER A 691 -14.83 -63.82 19.27
CA SER A 691 -14.42 -65.20 19.55
C SER A 691 -14.30 -66.14 18.32
N GLY A 692 -14.50 -65.66 17.09
CA GLY A 692 -14.50 -66.48 15.86
C GLY A 692 -13.12 -66.75 15.22
N THR A 693 -13.10 -67.50 14.10
CA THR A 693 -11.91 -67.77 13.25
C THR A 693 -12.32 -67.72 11.76
N PHE A 694 -11.46 -67.20 10.88
CA PHE A 694 -11.70 -67.04 9.44
C PHE A 694 -10.63 -67.78 8.61
N ASP A 695 -11.04 -68.78 7.79
CA ASP A 695 -10.13 -69.67 7.04
C ASP A 695 -10.28 -69.53 5.50
N PHE A 696 -9.17 -69.56 4.74
CA PHE A 696 -9.22 -69.54 3.26
C PHE A 696 -8.07 -70.28 2.53
N LYS A 697 -8.27 -70.68 1.25
CA LYS A 697 -7.34 -71.50 0.45
C LYS A 697 -6.94 -70.88 -0.90
N LEU A 698 -5.65 -70.95 -1.28
CA LEU A 698 -5.08 -70.43 -2.55
C LEU A 698 -4.28 -71.47 -3.35
N THR A 699 -4.36 -71.45 -4.69
CA THR A 699 -3.63 -72.34 -5.61
C THR A 699 -2.93 -71.56 -6.74
N THR A 700 -1.66 -71.87 -7.10
CA THR A 700 -0.87 -71.22 -8.19
C THR A 700 -0.76 -72.02 -9.49
N ASP A 701 -0.35 -71.37 -10.59
CA ASP A 701 -0.02 -71.99 -11.89
C ASP A 701 1.34 -72.77 -11.91
N ASP A 702 1.56 -73.61 -12.93
CA ASP A 702 2.74 -74.48 -13.10
C ASP A 702 4.08 -73.73 -13.21
N LYS A 703 4.11 -72.52 -13.79
CA LYS A 703 5.34 -71.71 -13.89
C LYS A 703 5.87 -71.22 -12.54
N TYR A 704 5.05 -71.30 -11.49
CA TYR A 704 5.39 -70.90 -10.12
C TYR A 704 5.56 -72.08 -9.15
N LYS A 705 5.78 -73.31 -9.66
CA LYS A 705 5.95 -74.51 -8.82
C LYS A 705 6.96 -74.29 -7.70
N ASN A 706 6.60 -74.79 -6.53
CA ASN A 706 7.36 -74.68 -5.28
C ASN A 706 7.38 -73.29 -4.63
N MET A 707 6.84 -72.25 -5.26
CA MET A 707 6.67 -70.93 -4.65
C MET A 707 5.30 -70.84 -3.94
N ALA A 708 5.26 -70.31 -2.72
CA ALA A 708 3.99 -70.04 -2.04
C ALA A 708 3.50 -68.63 -2.43
N PRO A 709 2.19 -68.42 -2.68
CA PRO A 709 1.63 -67.09 -2.86
C PRO A 709 2.02 -66.18 -1.70
N GLY A 710 2.45 -64.96 -2.00
CA GLY A 710 2.58 -63.92 -0.99
C GLY A 710 1.19 -63.57 -0.47
N VAL A 711 0.94 -63.79 0.81
CA VAL A 711 -0.28 -63.35 1.48
C VAL A 711 0.11 -62.47 2.64
N THR A 712 -0.48 -61.29 2.72
CA THR A 712 -0.36 -60.43 3.89
C THR A 712 -1.73 -60.20 4.51
N VAL A 713 -1.75 -59.94 5.81
CA VAL A 713 -2.90 -59.42 6.54
C VAL A 713 -2.47 -58.12 7.18
N ASN A 714 -3.10 -57.01 6.77
CA ASN A 714 -2.71 -55.65 7.17
C ASN A 714 -1.20 -55.39 6.97
N GLY A 715 -0.64 -55.83 5.85
CA GLY A 715 0.79 -55.66 5.53
C GLY A 715 1.74 -56.59 6.28
N ARG A 716 1.25 -57.46 7.18
CA ARG A 716 2.06 -58.51 7.80
C ARG A 716 1.94 -59.80 7.03
N VAL A 717 3.08 -60.44 6.74
CA VAL A 717 3.10 -61.72 6.02
C VAL A 717 2.36 -62.78 6.82
N LEU A 718 1.27 -63.28 6.24
CA LEU A 718 0.57 -64.44 6.75
C LEU A 718 1.18 -65.67 6.08
N LEU A 719 1.95 -66.43 6.85
CA LEU A 719 2.49 -67.69 6.38
C LEU A 719 1.34 -68.70 6.20
N PRO A 720 1.40 -69.55 5.17
CA PRO A 720 0.40 -70.59 5.00
C PRO A 720 0.40 -71.49 6.24
N SER A 721 -0.78 -71.69 6.82
CA SER A 721 -0.96 -72.57 7.98
C SER A 721 -0.71 -74.03 7.59
N ASP A 722 -0.88 -74.38 6.31
CA ASP A 722 -0.50 -75.68 5.76
C ASP A 722 -0.23 -75.60 4.24
N ARG A 723 0.64 -76.47 3.71
CA ARG A 723 0.84 -76.64 2.26
C ARG A 723 0.23 -77.96 1.83
N ILE A 724 -0.84 -77.86 1.05
CA ILE A 724 -1.66 -79.00 0.65
C ILE A 724 -0.97 -79.81 -0.47
N ASP A 725 -0.31 -79.13 -1.42
CA ASP A 725 0.49 -79.75 -2.50
C ASP A 725 1.53 -78.75 -3.08
N GLU A 726 2.23 -79.10 -4.17
CA GLU A 726 3.24 -78.26 -4.84
C GLU A 726 2.72 -76.91 -5.36
N LYS A 727 1.39 -76.70 -5.37
CA LYS A 727 0.69 -75.51 -5.88
C LYS A 727 -0.31 -74.88 -4.90
N THR A 728 -0.79 -75.59 -3.89
CA THR A 728 -1.93 -75.17 -3.04
C THR A 728 -1.55 -74.97 -1.58
N CYS A 729 -2.01 -73.88 -0.96
CA CYS A 729 -1.76 -73.53 0.45
C CYS A 729 -3.07 -73.11 1.19
N LEU A 730 -3.15 -73.44 2.48
CA LEU A 730 -4.22 -73.04 3.41
C LEU A 730 -3.76 -71.87 4.29
N TYR A 731 -4.67 -70.94 4.61
CA TYR A 731 -4.45 -69.78 5.47
C TYR A 731 -5.58 -69.67 6.51
N SER A 732 -5.24 -69.34 7.76
CA SER A 732 -6.18 -69.26 8.90
C SER A 732 -5.95 -68.00 9.72
N LEU A 733 -7.02 -67.31 10.10
CA LEU A 733 -6.96 -66.02 10.80
C LEU A 733 -7.89 -65.98 12.03
N THR A 734 -7.32 -65.71 13.21
CA THR A 734 -8.06 -65.52 14.48
C THR A 734 -7.88 -64.08 14.96
N LYS A 735 -8.76 -63.56 15.83
CA LYS A 735 -8.56 -62.24 16.44
C LYS A 735 -7.21 -62.13 17.15
N ALA A 736 -6.76 -63.19 17.83
CA ALA A 736 -5.47 -63.20 18.51
C ALA A 736 -4.26 -63.12 17.55
N ALA A 737 -4.43 -63.51 16.28
CA ALA A 737 -3.43 -63.37 15.23
C ALA A 737 -3.45 -61.99 14.56
N MET A 738 -4.41 -61.13 14.93
CA MET A 738 -4.57 -59.78 14.43
C MET A 738 -4.20 -58.79 15.54
N GLU A 739 -3.49 -57.72 15.20
CA GLU A 739 -3.25 -56.62 16.14
C GLU A 739 -4.39 -55.60 16.17
N THR A 740 -5.30 -55.69 15.21
CA THR A 740 -6.40 -54.75 14.98
C THR A 740 -7.72 -55.50 14.78
N ASP A 741 -8.83 -54.84 15.10
CA ASP A 741 -10.18 -55.39 14.90
C ASP A 741 -10.62 -55.40 13.41
N HIS A 742 -9.73 -55.10 12.47
CA HIS A 742 -9.97 -55.23 11.03
C HIS A 742 -8.75 -55.87 10.38
N ALA A 743 -8.95 -56.92 9.58
CA ALA A 743 -7.96 -57.60 8.76
C ALA A 743 -8.29 -57.43 7.28
N VAL A 744 -7.39 -56.83 6.54
CA VAL A 744 -7.40 -56.81 5.09
C VAL A 744 -6.39 -57.83 4.61
N ILE A 745 -6.88 -58.86 3.92
CA ILE A 745 -6.02 -59.86 3.28
C ILE A 745 -5.57 -59.28 1.94
N GLU A 746 -4.29 -59.38 1.62
CA GLU A 746 -3.76 -59.04 0.29
C GLU A 746 -3.02 -60.25 -0.28
N ILE A 747 -3.16 -60.48 -1.58
CA ILE A 747 -2.53 -61.61 -2.29
C ILE A 747 -1.66 -61.03 -3.40
N ALA A 748 -0.36 -61.29 -3.37
CA ALA A 748 0.64 -60.68 -4.25
C ALA A 748 0.76 -61.39 -5.62
N ASP A 749 1.09 -60.61 -6.65
CA ASP A 749 1.36 -61.08 -8.02
C ASP A 749 2.88 -61.35 -8.23
N TYR A 750 3.31 -61.79 -9.42
CA TYR A 750 4.72 -62.00 -9.77
C TYR A 750 5.12 -61.22 -11.04
N HIS A 751 6.32 -60.62 -11.06
CA HIS A 751 6.84 -59.83 -12.20
C HIS A 751 8.24 -60.26 -12.66
N ALA A 752 8.54 -60.03 -13.94
CA ALA A 752 9.82 -60.41 -14.56
C ALA A 752 10.84 -59.26 -14.55
N VAL A 753 12.09 -59.53 -14.18
CA VAL A 753 13.17 -58.55 -14.07
C VAL A 753 14.32 -58.97 -14.98
N THR A 754 14.68 -58.10 -15.92
CA THR A 754 15.83 -58.29 -16.83
C THR A 754 17.02 -57.45 -16.40
N LEU A 755 18.13 -58.10 -16.05
CA LEU A 755 19.36 -57.43 -15.60
C LEU A 755 20.39 -57.31 -16.75
N SER A 756 20.87 -56.10 -17.02
CA SER A 756 21.87 -55.78 -18.07
C SER A 756 23.30 -56.22 -17.70
N ALA A 757 24.22 -56.19 -18.66
CA ALA A 757 25.65 -56.38 -18.38
C ALA A 757 26.19 -55.25 -17.48
N LEU A 758 27.04 -55.60 -16.51
CA LEU A 758 27.63 -54.67 -15.55
C LEU A 758 28.82 -53.91 -16.17
N PRO A 759 29.10 -52.66 -15.75
CA PRO A 759 30.38 -52.00 -16.01
C PRO A 759 31.54 -52.91 -15.56
N GLU A 760 32.68 -52.87 -16.27
CA GLU A 760 33.88 -53.57 -15.81
C GLU A 760 34.14 -53.22 -14.35
N GLU A 761 34.46 -54.23 -13.53
CA GLU A 761 34.76 -54.12 -12.08
C GLU A 761 33.59 -54.28 -11.08
N ILE A 762 32.36 -54.66 -11.51
CA ILE A 762 31.23 -55.02 -10.60
C ILE A 762 30.67 -56.43 -10.92
N SER A 763 30.14 -57.17 -9.93
CA SER A 763 29.41 -58.45 -10.09
C SER A 763 28.04 -58.47 -9.38
N TYR A 764 27.06 -59.24 -9.89
CA TYR A 764 25.72 -59.40 -9.28
C TYR A 764 25.75 -60.40 -8.10
N PRO A 765 24.97 -60.18 -7.03
CA PRO A 765 24.80 -61.14 -5.94
C PRO A 765 23.81 -62.27 -6.30
N THR A 766 24.11 -63.52 -5.93
CA THR A 766 23.17 -64.66 -6.02
C THR A 766 21.90 -64.40 -5.17
N PRO A 767 20.70 -64.80 -5.63
CA PRO A 767 20.43 -65.74 -6.72
C PRO A 767 20.29 -65.10 -8.11
N TYR A 768 20.48 -63.79 -8.25
CA TYR A 768 20.21 -63.09 -9.51
C TYR A 768 21.37 -63.25 -10.51
N SER A 769 21.02 -63.56 -11.76
CA SER A 769 21.96 -63.60 -12.88
C SER A 769 21.56 -62.61 -13.97
N VAL A 770 22.54 -62.19 -14.79
CA VAL A 770 22.29 -61.43 -16.02
C VAL A 770 21.21 -62.14 -16.85
N GLY A 771 20.19 -61.43 -17.30
CA GLY A 771 19.00 -61.99 -17.95
C GLY A 771 17.74 -61.97 -17.08
N LEU A 772 16.78 -62.88 -17.38
CA LEU A 772 15.42 -62.87 -16.85
C LEU A 772 15.31 -63.55 -15.47
N ASN A 773 14.72 -62.86 -14.50
CA ASN A 773 14.45 -63.33 -13.14
C ASN A 773 12.97 -63.04 -12.78
N TYR A 774 12.37 -63.74 -11.80
CA TYR A 774 11.00 -63.47 -11.33
C TYR A 774 10.96 -63.09 -9.86
N VAL A 775 10.23 -62.03 -9.52
CA VAL A 775 10.13 -61.48 -8.17
C VAL A 775 8.66 -61.26 -7.80
N PRO A 776 8.22 -61.61 -6.57
CA PRO A 776 6.90 -61.26 -6.07
C PRO A 776 6.69 -59.74 -6.08
N SER A 777 5.50 -59.27 -6.48
CA SER A 777 5.15 -57.85 -6.59
C SER A 777 5.17 -57.11 -5.25
N ASP A 778 5.06 -57.85 -4.15
CA ASP A 778 5.03 -57.36 -2.76
C ASP A 778 6.40 -57.33 -2.09
N ARG A 779 7.48 -57.61 -2.84
CA ARG A 779 8.85 -57.58 -2.31
C ARG A 779 9.71 -56.63 -3.10
N ASP A 780 10.49 -55.85 -2.35
CA ASP A 780 11.54 -55.03 -2.91
C ASP A 780 12.61 -55.91 -3.54
N LEU A 781 13.01 -55.58 -4.77
CA LEU A 781 14.20 -56.14 -5.37
C LEU A 781 15.41 -55.39 -4.82
N VAL A 782 16.16 -56.04 -3.94
CA VAL A 782 17.37 -55.48 -3.33
C VAL A 782 18.61 -56.02 -4.06
N LEU A 783 19.34 -55.11 -4.72
CA LEU A 783 20.62 -55.41 -5.38
C LEU A 783 21.76 -54.72 -4.62
N ALA A 784 22.81 -55.47 -4.28
CA ALA A 784 23.97 -54.96 -3.54
C ALA A 784 25.26 -55.16 -4.35
N PHE A 785 26.04 -54.09 -4.51
CA PHE A 785 27.23 -54.03 -5.37
C PHE A 785 28.45 -53.50 -4.61
N VAL A 786 29.60 -54.15 -4.74
CA VAL A 786 30.87 -53.74 -4.10
C VAL A 786 31.76 -53.07 -5.17
N PRO A 787 32.09 -51.77 -5.07
CA PRO A 787 32.99 -51.09 -6.00
C PRO A 787 34.47 -51.38 -5.70
N ASP A 788 35.35 -51.30 -6.71
CA ASP A 788 36.81 -51.36 -6.55
C ASP A 788 37.39 -50.02 -5.98
N GLU A 789 38.59 -50.04 -5.40
CA GLU A 789 39.22 -48.89 -4.72
C GLU A 789 39.45 -47.68 -5.64
N ARG A 790 39.57 -47.89 -6.96
CA ARG A 790 39.77 -46.81 -7.94
C ARG A 790 38.55 -45.92 -8.16
N SER A 791 37.35 -46.39 -7.81
CA SER A 791 36.07 -45.67 -7.94
C SER A 791 35.63 -45.01 -6.62
N ALA A 792 36.55 -44.80 -5.67
CA ALA A 792 36.23 -44.29 -4.32
C ALA A 792 35.50 -42.93 -4.28
N GLY A 793 35.58 -42.12 -5.35
CA GLY A 793 34.87 -40.85 -5.49
C GLY A 793 33.63 -40.88 -6.41
N ALA A 794 33.36 -41.98 -7.11
CA ALA A 794 32.24 -42.11 -8.04
C ALA A 794 30.96 -42.54 -7.30
N GLY A 795 29.82 -42.00 -7.73
CA GLY A 795 28.49 -42.52 -7.42
C GLY A 795 28.08 -43.60 -8.43
N LEU A 796 27.15 -44.48 -8.03
CA LEU A 796 26.52 -45.44 -8.93
C LEU A 796 25.10 -44.95 -9.28
N THR A 797 24.85 -44.77 -10.56
CA THR A 797 23.55 -44.40 -11.12
C THR A 797 22.87 -45.65 -11.66
N VAL A 798 21.65 -45.93 -11.19
CA VAL A 798 20.86 -47.06 -11.66
C VAL A 798 19.79 -46.54 -12.60
N VAL A 799 19.63 -47.17 -13.77
CA VAL A 799 18.57 -46.85 -14.71
C VAL A 799 17.60 -48.03 -14.79
N VAL A 800 16.34 -47.81 -14.43
CA VAL A 800 15.25 -48.79 -14.52
C VAL A 800 14.27 -48.31 -15.58
N ASP A 801 14.14 -49.02 -16.70
CA ASP A 801 13.24 -48.65 -17.83
C ASP A 801 13.32 -47.17 -18.31
N ASN A 802 14.54 -46.60 -18.28
CA ASN A 802 14.90 -45.20 -18.56
C ASN A 802 14.80 -44.21 -17.38
N ASP A 803 14.26 -44.62 -16.23
CA ASP A 803 14.22 -43.79 -15.03
C ASP A 803 15.48 -43.98 -14.19
N THR A 804 16.07 -42.87 -13.74
CA THR A 804 17.30 -42.90 -12.95
C THR A 804 17.00 -42.98 -11.46
N LEU A 805 17.40 -44.06 -10.81
CA LEU A 805 17.34 -44.26 -9.37
C LEU A 805 18.70 -43.97 -8.71
N GLY A 806 18.66 -43.26 -7.59
CA GLY A 806 19.82 -43.04 -6.74
C GLY A 806 20.19 -44.33 -5.99
N SER A 807 21.49 -44.64 -5.92
CA SER A 807 21.99 -45.70 -5.06
C SER A 807 22.35 -45.16 -3.67
N VAL A 808 22.25 -46.02 -2.65
CA VAL A 808 22.72 -45.70 -1.29
C VAL A 808 24.06 -46.39 -1.09
N ARG A 809 25.13 -45.60 -0.90
CA ARG A 809 26.45 -46.13 -0.52
C ARG A 809 26.47 -46.33 0.99
N LEU A 810 26.57 -47.57 1.42
CA LEU A 810 26.71 -47.94 2.82
C LEU A 810 28.14 -47.62 3.32
N ASN A 811 28.29 -47.49 4.63
CA ASN A 811 29.58 -47.16 5.27
C ASN A 811 30.71 -48.15 4.98
N ASN A 812 30.39 -49.36 4.51
CA ASN A 812 31.35 -50.39 4.10
C ASN A 812 31.73 -50.29 2.60
N GLY A 813 31.31 -49.23 1.90
CA GLY A 813 31.61 -49.00 0.49
C GLY A 813 30.62 -49.64 -0.49
N VAL A 814 29.72 -50.51 -0.03
CA VAL A 814 28.74 -51.22 -0.88
C VAL A 814 27.61 -50.29 -1.30
N PHE A 815 27.30 -50.27 -2.60
CA PHE A 815 26.10 -49.63 -3.13
C PHE A 815 24.92 -50.59 -3.01
N THR A 816 23.88 -50.17 -2.28
CA THR A 816 22.60 -50.90 -2.25
C THR A 816 21.57 -50.13 -3.06
N VAL A 817 20.85 -50.88 -3.88
CA VAL A 817 19.78 -50.40 -4.74
C VAL A 817 18.54 -51.19 -4.35
N ILE A 818 17.54 -50.47 -3.85
CA ILE A 818 16.25 -51.05 -3.52
C ILE A 818 15.32 -50.58 -4.63
N ILE A 819 14.79 -51.52 -5.40
CA ILE A 819 13.72 -51.27 -6.37
C ILE A 819 12.44 -51.72 -5.67
N PRO A 820 11.71 -50.78 -5.03
CA PRO A 820 10.58 -51.15 -4.22
C PRO A 820 9.42 -51.60 -5.08
N ASN A 821 8.72 -52.65 -4.64
CA ASN A 821 7.48 -53.15 -5.25
C ASN A 821 7.55 -53.21 -6.78
N THR A 822 8.29 -54.18 -7.31
CA THR A 822 8.36 -54.39 -8.76
C THR A 822 6.95 -54.76 -9.24
N THR A 823 6.18 -53.79 -9.75
CA THR A 823 4.75 -53.91 -10.11
C THR A 823 4.52 -54.14 -11.60
N LYS A 824 5.60 -54.23 -12.37
CA LYS A 824 5.61 -54.52 -13.80
C LYS A 824 6.92 -55.19 -14.17
N ASP A 825 7.00 -55.74 -15.37
CA ASP A 825 8.26 -56.23 -15.90
C ASP A 825 9.23 -55.05 -16.11
N ILE A 826 10.48 -55.17 -15.64
CA ILE A 826 11.47 -54.09 -15.67
C ILE A 826 12.83 -54.52 -16.22
N SER A 827 13.56 -53.56 -16.79
CA SER A 827 14.96 -53.67 -17.20
C SER A 827 15.86 -52.78 -16.34
N VAL A 828 16.99 -53.30 -15.85
CA VAL A 828 17.89 -52.57 -14.92
C VAL A 828 19.31 -52.47 -15.50
N THR A 829 19.81 -51.23 -15.64
CA THR A 829 21.17 -50.90 -16.13
C THR A 829 21.93 -50.06 -15.10
N LEU A 830 23.25 -50.22 -14.98
CA LEU A 830 24.08 -49.50 -14.00
C LEU A 830 25.17 -48.67 -14.72
N LEU A 831 25.37 -47.41 -14.26
CA LEU A 831 26.35 -46.45 -14.80
C LEU A 831 27.10 -45.74 -13.67
N TRP A 832 28.37 -45.40 -13.86
CA TRP A 832 29.10 -44.53 -12.91
C TRP A 832 28.67 -43.05 -13.06
N SER A 833 28.74 -42.25 -11.98
CA SER A 833 28.46 -40.80 -12.00
C SER A 833 29.31 -39.98 -11.02
N TYR A 834 29.40 -38.67 -11.24
CA TYR A 834 30.16 -37.70 -10.45
C TYR A 834 29.33 -36.43 -10.19
N ARG A 835 29.67 -35.66 -9.15
CA ARG A 835 29.02 -34.39 -8.80
C ARG A 835 29.69 -33.20 -9.49
N VAL A 836 28.90 -32.29 -10.06
CA VAL A 836 29.34 -31.00 -10.58
C VAL A 836 28.63 -29.88 -9.81
N THR A 837 29.37 -29.02 -9.12
CA THR A 837 28.80 -27.95 -8.28
C THR A 837 29.02 -26.59 -8.91
N LEU A 838 27.95 -25.91 -9.34
CA LEU A 838 28.02 -24.56 -9.91
C LEU A 838 27.81 -23.51 -8.81
N MET A 839 28.84 -22.70 -8.55
CA MET A 839 28.81 -21.65 -7.53
C MET A 839 28.06 -20.39 -8.01
N VAL A 840 27.39 -19.69 -7.08
CA VAL A 840 26.72 -18.41 -7.36
C VAL A 840 27.74 -17.35 -7.76
N SER A 841 27.41 -16.52 -8.75
CA SER A 841 28.25 -15.41 -9.22
C SER A 841 27.42 -14.14 -9.38
N ASP A 842 27.88 -13.03 -8.78
CA ASP A 842 27.21 -11.71 -8.86
C ASP A 842 27.41 -11.03 -10.24
N TYR A 843 28.22 -11.60 -11.13
CA TYR A 843 28.64 -10.99 -12.39
C TYR A 843 27.84 -11.44 -13.61
N VAL A 844 27.19 -12.61 -13.52
CA VAL A 844 26.58 -13.30 -14.66
C VAL A 844 25.27 -13.96 -14.25
N GLU A 845 24.35 -14.07 -15.21
CA GLU A 845 23.21 -14.98 -15.14
C GLU A 845 23.55 -16.26 -15.90
N THR A 846 23.15 -17.43 -15.37
CA THR A 846 23.30 -18.73 -16.03
C THR A 846 21.94 -19.30 -16.43
N ASP A 847 21.87 -20.06 -17.52
CA ASP A 847 20.62 -20.70 -17.98
C ASP A 847 20.19 -21.89 -17.10
N ILE A 848 21.11 -22.41 -16.29
CA ILE A 848 20.86 -23.36 -15.20
C ILE A 848 21.08 -22.66 -13.85
N GLN A 849 20.35 -23.09 -12.81
CA GLN A 849 20.49 -22.49 -11.47
C GLN A 849 21.82 -22.90 -10.80
N PRO A 850 22.46 -22.06 -9.99
CA PRO A 850 23.59 -22.49 -9.17
C PRO A 850 23.19 -23.64 -8.23
N GLY A 851 24.07 -24.65 -8.06
CA GLY A 851 23.77 -25.85 -7.27
C GLY A 851 24.60 -27.08 -7.64
N GLU A 852 24.33 -28.22 -6.98
CA GLU A 852 24.97 -29.52 -7.26
C GLU A 852 24.19 -30.31 -8.33
N TYR A 853 24.92 -30.90 -9.28
CA TYR A 853 24.40 -31.70 -10.38
C TYR A 853 25.08 -33.07 -10.39
N VAL A 854 24.35 -34.16 -10.63
CA VAL A 854 24.92 -35.51 -10.79
C VAL A 854 25.04 -35.82 -12.28
N VAL A 855 26.25 -36.06 -12.75
CA VAL A 855 26.59 -36.22 -14.17
C VAL A 855 27.20 -37.61 -14.39
N PRO A 856 26.69 -38.43 -15.33
CA PRO A 856 27.30 -39.72 -15.64
C PRO A 856 28.79 -39.59 -15.97
N ALA A 857 29.59 -40.57 -15.55
CA ALA A 857 31.01 -40.63 -15.87
C ALA A 857 31.23 -40.56 -17.39
N ASP A 858 32.25 -39.82 -17.82
CA ASP A 858 32.61 -39.58 -19.22
C ASP A 858 31.56 -38.82 -20.07
N SER A 859 30.46 -38.37 -19.47
CA SER A 859 29.50 -37.47 -20.12
C SER A 859 29.90 -35.99 -19.95
N GLY A 860 29.47 -35.15 -20.88
CA GLY A 860 29.74 -33.72 -20.85
C GLY A 860 28.71 -32.94 -20.03
N PHE A 861 29.11 -31.80 -19.46
CA PHE A 861 28.24 -30.85 -18.76
C PHE A 861 28.32 -29.48 -19.45
N VAL A 862 27.18 -28.99 -19.96
CA VAL A 862 27.11 -27.78 -20.80
C VAL A 862 26.08 -26.80 -20.25
N PHE A 863 26.43 -25.52 -20.18
CA PHE A 863 25.52 -24.44 -19.79
C PHE A 863 25.92 -23.11 -20.44
N ALA A 864 24.99 -22.16 -20.50
CA ALA A 864 25.22 -20.81 -21.01
C ALA A 864 25.31 -19.79 -19.87
N LEU A 865 26.15 -18.78 -20.06
CA LEU A 865 26.25 -17.61 -19.17
C LEU A 865 26.06 -16.30 -19.93
N LEU A 866 25.44 -15.33 -19.26
CA LEU A 866 25.12 -14.00 -19.75
C LEU A 866 25.67 -12.93 -18.80
N LEU A 867 26.56 -12.05 -19.27
CA LEU A 867 27.11 -10.96 -18.48
C LEU A 867 26.07 -9.85 -18.24
N HIS A 868 26.00 -9.35 -17.01
CA HIS A 868 25.28 -8.11 -16.70
C HIS A 868 25.88 -6.91 -17.46
N ASP A 869 25.06 -5.88 -17.70
CA ASP A 869 25.41 -4.75 -18.56
C ASP A 869 26.68 -4.01 -18.14
N GLU A 870 26.92 -3.90 -16.83
CA GLU A 870 28.11 -3.28 -16.24
C GLU A 870 29.41 -4.05 -16.47
N TYR A 871 29.32 -5.34 -16.83
CA TYR A 871 30.48 -6.20 -17.15
C TYR A 871 30.59 -6.52 -18.64
N ARG A 872 29.86 -5.83 -19.52
CA ARG A 872 29.82 -6.13 -20.97
C ARG A 872 31.19 -6.08 -21.68
N ASP A 873 32.16 -5.37 -21.09
CA ASP A 873 33.52 -5.20 -21.61
C ASP A 873 34.55 -6.14 -20.91
N TYR A 874 34.07 -7.05 -20.06
CA TYR A 874 34.87 -8.05 -19.35
C TYR A 874 34.77 -9.40 -20.04
N THR A 875 35.84 -10.19 -19.93
CA THR A 875 35.85 -11.59 -20.38
C THR A 875 35.62 -12.52 -19.19
N PRO A 876 34.60 -13.39 -19.21
CA PRO A 876 34.36 -14.35 -18.15
C PRO A 876 35.34 -15.52 -18.25
N VAL A 877 35.78 -16.00 -17.10
CA VAL A 877 36.67 -17.14 -16.92
C VAL A 877 36.00 -18.09 -15.94
N VAL A 878 35.82 -19.34 -16.36
CA VAL A 878 35.24 -20.39 -15.53
C VAL A 878 36.39 -21.27 -15.04
N LEU A 879 36.41 -21.55 -13.74
CA LEU A 879 37.38 -22.42 -13.09
C LEU A 879 36.68 -23.73 -12.71
N ALA A 880 37.20 -24.87 -13.17
CA ALA A 880 36.83 -26.20 -12.70
C ALA A 880 37.88 -26.70 -11.71
N ASN A 881 37.49 -26.97 -10.46
CA ASN A 881 38.40 -27.35 -9.37
C ASN A 881 39.60 -26.39 -9.25
N SER A 882 39.33 -25.08 -9.39
CA SER A 882 40.34 -23.99 -9.42
C SER A 882 41.21 -23.91 -10.69
N TYR A 883 41.03 -24.77 -11.69
CA TYR A 883 41.74 -24.71 -12.97
C TYR A 883 40.88 -24.06 -14.05
N THR A 884 41.47 -23.15 -14.84
CA THR A 884 40.73 -22.47 -15.92
C THR A 884 40.27 -23.45 -17.00
N LEU A 885 38.96 -23.47 -17.26
CA LEU A 885 38.36 -24.19 -18.38
C LEU A 885 38.71 -23.49 -19.69
N SER A 886 39.35 -24.20 -20.60
CA SER A 886 39.75 -23.69 -21.92
C SER A 886 38.61 -23.68 -22.96
N THR A 887 37.42 -24.15 -22.58
CA THR A 887 36.27 -24.44 -23.46
C THR A 887 35.09 -23.50 -23.19
N ILE A 888 35.36 -22.20 -23.22
CA ILE A 888 34.35 -21.14 -23.19
C ILE A 888 34.27 -20.55 -24.60
N SER A 889 33.15 -20.73 -25.30
CA SER A 889 32.92 -20.14 -26.62
C SER A 889 32.00 -18.93 -26.52
N ALA A 890 32.46 -17.76 -26.95
CA ALA A 890 31.64 -16.56 -27.02
C ALA A 890 30.64 -16.68 -28.19
N GLU A 891 29.34 -16.65 -27.88
CA GLU A 891 28.26 -16.61 -28.88
C GLU A 891 27.95 -15.16 -29.29
N SER A 892 28.15 -14.22 -28.36
CA SER A 892 28.08 -12.77 -28.59
C SER A 892 28.94 -12.03 -27.57
N LYS A 893 29.02 -10.69 -27.63
CA LYS A 893 29.76 -9.89 -26.64
C LYS A 893 29.33 -10.13 -25.17
N ARG A 894 28.11 -10.62 -24.95
CA ARG A 894 27.56 -10.83 -23.60
C ARG A 894 27.24 -12.28 -23.26
N ARG A 895 27.20 -13.18 -24.25
CA ARG A 895 26.73 -14.56 -24.07
C ARG A 895 27.83 -15.56 -24.42
N TYR A 896 28.06 -16.50 -23.52
CA TYR A 896 29.08 -17.53 -23.66
C TYR A 896 28.50 -18.90 -23.33
N THR A 897 29.01 -19.92 -24.00
CA THR A 897 28.68 -21.32 -23.72
C THR A 897 29.90 -22.00 -23.10
N VAL A 898 29.68 -22.67 -21.97
CA VAL A 898 30.69 -23.37 -21.19
C VAL A 898 30.46 -24.87 -21.33
N THR A 899 31.50 -25.58 -21.76
CA THR A 899 31.44 -27.04 -21.93
C THR A 899 32.52 -27.70 -21.09
N LEU A 900 32.13 -28.54 -20.13
CA LEU A 900 33.00 -29.49 -19.47
C LEU A 900 32.86 -30.85 -20.20
N PRO A 901 33.77 -31.22 -21.10
CA PRO A 901 33.52 -32.26 -22.11
C PRO A 901 33.43 -33.69 -21.56
N SER A 902 34.05 -33.96 -20.41
CA SER A 902 33.99 -35.27 -19.76
C SER A 902 34.15 -35.13 -18.26
N VAL A 903 33.12 -35.48 -17.48
CA VAL A 903 33.17 -35.49 -16.02
C VAL A 903 33.72 -36.83 -15.55
N ARG A 904 34.90 -36.81 -14.93
CA ARG A 904 35.61 -38.00 -14.43
C ARG A 904 35.89 -37.97 -12.93
N GLU A 905 35.54 -36.87 -12.29
CA GLU A 905 35.69 -36.64 -10.86
C GLU A 905 34.68 -35.58 -10.42
N ASN A 906 34.48 -35.45 -9.10
CA ASN A 906 33.66 -34.36 -8.57
C ASN A 906 34.30 -33.02 -8.94
N THR A 907 33.53 -32.11 -9.50
CA THR A 907 34.03 -30.87 -10.11
C THR A 907 33.27 -29.65 -9.57
N GLU A 908 33.98 -28.71 -8.95
CA GLU A 908 33.44 -27.42 -8.54
C GLU A 908 33.69 -26.37 -9.64
N LEU A 909 32.64 -25.69 -10.08
CA LEU A 909 32.67 -24.64 -11.11
C LEU A 909 32.49 -23.25 -10.48
N GLN A 910 33.48 -22.38 -10.66
CA GLN A 910 33.46 -20.98 -10.23
C GLN A 910 33.57 -20.02 -11.42
N ILE A 911 32.78 -18.95 -11.46
CA ILE A 911 32.81 -17.95 -12.53
C ILE A 911 33.46 -16.65 -12.02
N LYS A 912 34.46 -16.15 -12.75
CA LYS A 912 35.15 -14.87 -12.50
C LYS A 912 35.13 -14.00 -13.76
N VAL A 913 35.19 -12.69 -13.62
CA VAL A 913 35.28 -11.75 -14.77
C VAL A 913 36.56 -10.94 -14.69
N TYR A 914 37.25 -10.77 -15.83
CA TYR A 914 38.48 -9.98 -15.94
C TYR A 914 38.33 -8.91 -17.02
N LEU A 915 38.86 -7.70 -16.76
CA LEU A 915 38.98 -6.65 -17.76
C LEU A 915 39.93 -7.10 -18.87
N THR A 916 39.49 -6.94 -20.12
CA THR A 916 40.16 -7.49 -21.30
C THR A 916 41.49 -6.79 -21.65
N ASP A 917 41.83 -5.69 -20.95
CA ASP A 917 43.14 -5.04 -21.01
C ASP A 917 43.77 -4.98 -19.62
N ALA A 918 44.66 -5.94 -19.35
CA ALA A 918 45.48 -6.01 -18.15
C ALA A 918 46.63 -5.00 -18.22
N SER A 919 46.32 -3.73 -17.99
CA SER A 919 47.29 -2.74 -17.51
C SER A 919 46.51 -1.62 -16.83
N PHE A 920 46.25 -1.76 -15.53
CA PHE A 920 45.96 -0.71 -14.53
C PHE A 920 45.13 -1.30 -13.38
N LEU A 921 45.75 -2.13 -12.54
CA LEU A 921 45.36 -2.18 -11.13
C LEU A 921 46.61 -1.83 -10.32
N PRO A 922 46.57 -0.78 -9.48
CA PRO A 922 47.73 -0.37 -8.71
C PRO A 922 48.02 -1.48 -7.68
N GLU A 923 49.24 -2.00 -7.72
CA GLU A 923 49.80 -3.08 -6.90
C GLU A 923 49.86 -2.76 -5.38
N LYS A 924 49.06 -1.80 -4.90
CA LYS A 924 49.09 -1.25 -3.54
C LYS A 924 47.71 -1.08 -2.87
N ALA A 925 46.63 -1.58 -3.46
CA ALA A 925 45.29 -1.42 -2.90
C ALA A 925 45.07 -2.32 -1.66
N VAL A 926 44.48 -1.74 -0.62
CA VAL A 926 44.13 -2.43 0.64
C VAL A 926 42.88 -3.28 0.43
N LYS A 927 42.93 -4.57 0.79
CA LYS A 927 41.76 -5.45 0.71
C LYS A 927 40.99 -5.42 2.02
N ILE A 928 39.66 -5.39 1.93
CA ILE A 928 38.75 -5.35 3.08
C ILE A 928 37.63 -6.39 2.83
N TYR A 929 37.48 -7.39 3.69
CA TYR A 929 36.47 -8.44 3.55
C TYR A 929 36.03 -9.03 4.89
N SER A 930 34.94 -9.81 4.93
CA SER A 930 34.51 -10.56 6.12
C SER A 930 35.02 -12.00 6.05
N GLY A 931 35.59 -12.52 7.14
CA GLY A 931 36.07 -13.89 7.24
C GLY A 931 35.97 -14.42 8.68
N ALA A 932 35.45 -15.64 8.85
CA ALA A 932 35.30 -16.32 10.14
C ALA A 932 34.64 -15.46 11.24
N GLY A 933 33.56 -14.75 10.90
CA GLY A 933 32.85 -13.87 11.85
C GLY A 933 33.61 -12.60 12.27
N SER A 934 34.66 -12.23 11.54
CA SER A 934 35.45 -11.02 11.79
C SER A 934 35.66 -10.21 10.50
N LEU A 935 35.98 -8.93 10.65
CA LEU A 935 36.42 -8.09 9.54
C LEU A 935 37.92 -8.32 9.31
N VAL A 936 38.33 -8.66 8.08
CA VAL A 936 39.73 -8.88 7.70
C VAL A 936 40.21 -7.77 6.77
N ILE A 937 41.40 -7.24 7.06
CA ILE A 937 42.05 -6.18 6.27
C ILE A 937 43.45 -6.65 5.90
N GLU A 938 43.78 -6.61 4.61
CA GLU A 938 45.12 -6.91 4.10
C GLU A 938 45.75 -5.66 3.48
N SER A 939 46.80 -5.15 4.12
CA SER A 939 47.64 -4.07 3.60
C SER A 939 48.89 -4.66 2.94
N PRO A 940 49.09 -4.48 1.60
CA PRO A 940 50.20 -5.10 0.87
C PRO A 940 51.57 -4.49 1.17
N ALA A 941 51.67 -3.24 1.67
CA ALA A 941 52.93 -2.67 2.16
C ALA A 941 52.68 -1.40 3.00
N GLY A 942 53.07 -1.46 4.28
CA GLY A 942 53.02 -0.33 5.20
C GLY A 942 51.80 -0.32 6.12
N GLU A 943 51.91 0.48 7.19
CA GLU A 943 50.88 0.67 8.20
C GLU A 943 49.76 1.56 7.63
N VAL A 944 48.54 1.05 7.57
CA VAL A 944 47.36 1.73 7.01
C VAL A 944 46.39 2.08 8.13
N PRO A 945 45.99 3.35 8.30
CA PRO A 945 44.96 3.72 9.27
C PRO A 945 43.61 3.17 8.85
N VAL A 946 42.96 2.45 9.77
CA VAL A 946 41.64 1.84 9.60
C VAL A 946 40.67 2.44 10.60
N THR A 947 39.53 2.94 10.11
CA THR A 947 38.38 3.35 10.92
C THR A 947 37.16 2.52 10.50
N VAL A 948 36.52 1.84 11.44
CA VAL A 948 35.30 1.06 11.26
C VAL A 948 34.14 1.77 11.95
N CYS A 949 33.09 2.09 11.22
CA CYS A 949 31.89 2.76 11.73
C CYS A 949 30.64 1.91 11.49
N THR A 950 29.65 2.04 12.37
CA THR A 950 28.28 1.60 12.05
C THR A 950 27.68 2.49 10.95
N LEU A 951 26.56 2.09 10.36
CA LEU A 951 25.82 2.92 9.39
C LEU A 951 25.37 4.28 9.95
N THR A 952 25.24 4.39 11.28
CA THR A 952 24.93 5.64 11.98
C THR A 952 26.16 6.51 12.27
N GLY A 953 27.34 6.11 11.79
CA GLY A 953 28.59 6.85 11.97
C GLY A 953 29.29 6.62 13.31
N ARG A 954 28.82 5.69 14.16
CA ARG A 954 29.48 5.37 15.44
C ARG A 954 30.72 4.53 15.19
N ILE A 955 31.89 5.03 15.58
CA ILE A 955 33.16 4.31 15.47
C ILE A 955 33.15 3.07 16.39
N LYS A 956 33.55 1.92 15.83
CA LYS A 956 33.64 0.61 16.49
C LYS A 956 35.08 0.16 16.67
N ALA A 957 35.96 0.50 15.73
CA ALA A 957 37.38 0.27 15.83
C ALA A 957 38.12 1.37 15.07
N GLU A 958 39.22 1.84 15.63
CA GLU A 958 40.15 2.75 14.96
C GLU A 958 41.57 2.33 15.33
N ARG A 959 42.34 1.85 14.37
CA ARG A 959 43.72 1.37 14.57
C ARG A 959 44.46 1.37 13.25
N ALA A 960 45.77 1.23 13.30
CA ALA A 960 46.57 1.10 12.10
C ALA A 960 46.94 -0.38 11.86
N VAL A 961 46.79 -0.84 10.63
CA VAL A 961 46.92 -2.26 10.23
C VAL A 961 48.13 -2.41 9.30
N THR A 962 48.98 -3.39 9.59
CA THR A 962 50.12 -3.77 8.73
C THR A 962 50.03 -5.25 8.38
N GLY A 963 50.09 -5.59 7.09
CA GLY A 963 49.87 -6.97 6.65
C GLY A 963 48.39 -7.36 6.78
N THR A 964 48.12 -8.59 7.21
CA THR A 964 46.74 -9.11 7.39
C THR A 964 46.34 -9.04 8.86
N GLU A 965 45.26 -8.32 9.17
CA GLU A 965 44.70 -8.25 10.53
C GLU A 965 43.20 -8.53 10.52
N SER A 966 42.72 -9.18 11.58
CA SER A 966 41.30 -9.43 11.82
C SER A 966 40.80 -8.59 13.00
N ILE A 967 39.69 -7.89 12.78
CA ILE A 967 38.99 -7.08 13.77
C ILE A 967 37.69 -7.80 14.13
N ALA A 968 37.61 -8.31 15.35
CA ALA A 968 36.39 -8.91 15.88
C ALA A 968 35.30 -7.83 16.03
N LEU A 969 34.16 -8.07 15.39
CA LEU A 969 32.99 -7.18 15.43
C LEU A 969 31.75 -8.05 15.65
N PRO A 970 30.73 -7.55 16.37
CA PRO A 970 29.42 -8.22 16.39
C PRO A 970 28.84 -8.34 14.98
N ALA A 971 28.00 -9.34 14.75
CA ALA A 971 27.28 -9.47 13.48
C ALA A 971 26.54 -8.16 13.14
N GLY A 972 26.70 -7.68 11.90
CA GLY A 972 26.16 -6.40 11.47
C GLY A 972 26.85 -5.81 10.24
N ILE A 973 26.34 -4.67 9.78
CA ILE A 973 26.86 -3.95 8.62
C ILE A 973 27.68 -2.75 9.06
N TYR A 974 28.89 -2.64 8.52
CA TYR A 974 29.88 -1.62 8.86
C TYR A 974 30.37 -0.87 7.63
N ILE A 975 30.72 0.40 7.81
CA ILE A 975 31.50 1.20 6.87
C ILE A 975 32.95 1.18 7.34
N VAL A 976 33.83 0.62 6.53
CA VAL A 976 35.26 0.46 6.83
C VAL A 976 36.03 1.40 5.92
N LYS A 977 36.80 2.31 6.52
CA LYS A 977 37.75 3.17 5.83
C LYS A 977 39.16 2.67 6.15
N ALA A 978 39.91 2.20 5.15
CA ALA A 978 41.31 1.79 5.30
C ALA A 978 42.19 2.59 4.33
N GLY A 979 42.91 3.60 4.85
CA GLY A 979 43.61 4.57 4.01
C GLY A 979 42.64 5.37 3.14
N THR A 980 42.75 5.21 1.82
CA THR A 980 41.83 5.83 0.83
C THR A 980 40.64 4.95 0.46
N GLU A 981 40.64 3.67 0.82
CA GLU A 981 39.56 2.73 0.49
C GLU A 981 38.42 2.86 1.50
N ILE A 982 37.18 2.91 1.01
CA ILE A 982 35.96 2.88 1.82
C ILE A 982 35.07 1.74 1.31
N ARG A 983 34.68 0.81 2.19
CA ARG A 983 33.84 -0.35 1.86
C ARG A 983 32.71 -0.51 2.87
N LYS A 984 31.55 -0.97 2.37
CA LYS A 984 30.43 -1.44 3.20
C LYS A 984 30.55 -2.96 3.32
N ILE A 985 30.71 -3.48 4.53
CA ILE A 985 30.95 -4.91 4.79
C ILE A 985 29.91 -5.43 5.79
N ALA A 986 29.33 -6.59 5.50
CA ALA A 986 28.52 -7.36 6.44
C ALA A 986 29.40 -8.41 7.13
N VAL A 987 29.40 -8.41 8.45
CA VAL A 987 30.04 -9.45 9.27
C VAL A 987 28.94 -10.37 9.79
N ASN A 988 29.04 -11.67 9.52
CA ASN A 988 28.09 -12.70 9.95
C ASN A 988 28.83 -13.73 10.81
N HIS A 989 28.28 -14.11 11.97
CA HIS A 989 28.84 -15.11 12.88
C HIS A 989 28.42 -16.53 12.50
#